data_AF-A0A0G0RPU5-F1
#
_entry.id   AF-A0A0G0RPU5-F1
#
_cell.length_a   1.000
_cell.length_b   1.000
_cell.length_c   1.000
_cell.angle_alpha   90.00
_cell.angle_beta   90.00
_cell.angle_gamma   90.00
#
_symmetry.space_group_name_H-M   'P 1'
#
loop_
_entity.id
_entity.type
_entity.pdbx_description
1 polymer ?
#
loop_
_entity_poly.entity_id
_entity_poly.type
_entity_poly.pdbx_seq_one_letter_code
_entity_poly.pdbx_strand_id
1 'polypeptide(L)'
;MKVMLGVWFLIMVAIAMELRAQEILLEGVNFKPQSPPGDWQGNMNCGPTSSLILGSYYLGEEPTANGIIELLDWMYAQQIIVPQNNAEYYDGNVTSISQLEKILLEYFPLGETVRQNKKDLDFIRKQLLKQNPVIVGVNINMNATQFGHFMVVVGLSETQVTVHDPGKTLGAYRKYSLAQFQASWATSNYATLVVRSNGALWYPDGALVQPVGSNKVYVVSDGGLLWIKDEGVFNAMSFDWQRIIPVHRRILDCLSEVGTVDWQPYREVWQISGKYFLFEKTSQSATNCAIYQFVSKTALDSWQLKQSLMMLSSVPSYGQACDQGAMLYLHNGTLVKPTTDVNGYGAGAVFVATGNGELRAFDNWDTFVMMGYENLPLMMLSKSAILSSIKNFGNPITQNDALFCLTGIYEIQGAFDPAEVDNDGDGFSVAAGDCDDANLAINPFAEELCDSIDNDCDGEEDEGLVFDCYMDCGRGIHYCEDGYWNGCEIVELVAELEDGIDNDCDGLIDEGFVIPEDTDPLDVDNDNDGFSINQGDCDNWEPTAFPSAPELCDYLDNDCDLVIDEQAICSAGKTCLSGKCQVVEVADQINCQVTCPEGMIGFVWWDTDKVLTGNQINLQTSETELCQRGEAWFDFNCATDLSWSGFNWQVATVECDVEVEIKAGIVDFAGEGEVWFPRIVCY
;
A
#
# COMPACT_ATOMS: atom_id res chain seq x y z
N MET A 1 31.45 -19.46 23.29
CA MET A 1 31.47 -19.60 21.81
C MET A 1 30.16 -20.18 21.27
N LYS A 2 29.69 -21.35 21.71
CA LYS A 2 28.37 -21.89 21.27
C LYS A 2 27.14 -21.07 21.72
N VAL A 3 27.23 -20.38 22.86
CA VAL A 3 26.13 -19.51 23.35
C VAL A 3 26.04 -18.19 22.58
N MET A 4 27.16 -17.67 22.02
CA MET A 4 27.14 -16.45 21.19
C MET A 4 26.59 -16.70 19.78
N LEU A 5 26.75 -17.92 19.24
CA LEU A 5 26.17 -18.31 17.95
C LEU A 5 24.64 -18.50 18.04
N GLY A 6 24.11 -18.96 19.18
CA GLY A 6 22.67 -19.14 19.37
C GLY A 6 21.90 -17.82 19.52
N VAL A 7 22.51 -16.80 20.14
CA VAL A 7 21.90 -15.47 20.28
C VAL A 7 21.93 -14.71 18.95
N TRP A 8 22.98 -14.88 18.13
CA TRP A 8 23.01 -14.36 16.75
C TRP A 8 21.99 -15.03 15.82
N PHE A 9 21.71 -16.32 16.01
CA PHE A 9 20.72 -17.04 15.21
C PHE A 9 19.28 -16.66 15.60
N LEU A 10 19.00 -16.45 16.89
CA LEU A 10 17.69 -15.95 17.36
C LEU A 10 17.43 -14.50 16.93
N ILE A 11 18.46 -13.65 16.85
CA ILE A 11 18.34 -12.29 16.30
C ILE A 11 18.10 -12.32 14.78
N MET A 12 18.74 -13.23 14.04
CA MET A 12 18.47 -13.43 12.60
C MET A 12 17.08 -14.02 12.32
N VAL A 13 16.54 -14.83 13.24
CA VAL A 13 15.17 -15.40 13.16
C VAL A 13 14.11 -14.37 13.56
N ALA A 14 14.38 -13.49 14.51
CA ALA A 14 13.52 -12.34 14.80
C ALA A 14 13.48 -11.35 13.64
N ILE A 15 14.62 -11.12 12.96
CA ILE A 15 14.68 -10.27 11.74
C ILE A 15 14.07 -10.97 10.52
N ALA A 16 14.08 -12.31 10.45
CA ALA A 16 13.40 -13.07 9.39
C ALA A 16 11.88 -13.19 9.60
N MET A 17 11.37 -12.93 10.81
CA MET A 17 9.93 -12.83 11.08
C MET A 17 9.31 -11.50 10.61
N GLU A 18 10.13 -10.52 10.20
CA GLU A 18 9.67 -9.17 9.83
C GLU A 18 9.70 -8.90 8.31
N LEU A 19 9.94 -9.91 7.47
CA LEU A 19 9.81 -9.83 6.01
C LEU A 19 8.78 -10.86 5.51
N ARG A 20 7.57 -10.77 6.06
CA ARG A 20 6.36 -11.33 5.44
C ARG A 20 5.99 -10.49 4.22
N ALA A 21 5.33 -11.09 3.23
CA ALA A 21 4.86 -10.42 2.01
C ALA A 21 4.07 -9.16 2.37
N GLN A 22 4.75 -8.03 2.32
CA GLN A 22 4.29 -6.75 2.85
C GLN A 22 3.05 -6.31 2.06
N GLU A 23 1.98 -5.95 2.78
CA GLU A 23 0.89 -5.17 2.18
C GLU A 23 1.53 -3.93 1.57
N ILE A 24 1.43 -3.77 0.26
CA ILE A 24 1.87 -2.54 -0.38
C ILE A 24 0.72 -1.58 -0.22
N LEU A 25 0.92 -0.50 0.52
CA LEU A 25 -0.03 0.59 0.66
C LEU A 25 0.69 1.90 0.34
N LEU A 26 0.09 2.69 -0.53
CA LEU A 26 0.58 4.03 -0.86
C LEU A 26 -0.01 5.03 0.10
N GLU A 27 0.85 5.81 0.71
CA GLU A 27 0.49 6.94 1.55
C GLU A 27 0.52 8.25 0.74
N GLY A 28 -0.20 9.27 1.22
CA GLY A 28 -0.25 10.60 0.61
C GLY A 28 -0.99 10.67 -0.74
N VAL A 29 -1.75 9.64 -1.12
CA VAL A 29 -2.71 9.68 -2.23
C VAL A 29 -4.05 10.18 -1.70
N ASN A 30 -4.27 11.49 -1.75
CA ASN A 30 -5.42 12.08 -1.07
C ASN A 30 -6.74 11.79 -1.79
N PHE A 31 -7.78 11.51 -1.01
CA PHE A 31 -9.07 11.08 -1.51
C PHE A 31 -10.02 12.24 -1.77
N LYS A 32 -10.79 12.16 -2.86
CA LYS A 32 -12.00 12.97 -3.01
C LYS A 32 -13.15 12.11 -3.53
N PRO A 33 -14.33 12.15 -2.89
CA PRO A 33 -15.51 11.53 -3.47
C PRO A 33 -15.93 12.29 -4.74
N GLN A 34 -16.56 11.57 -5.64
CA GLN A 34 -17.31 12.18 -6.72
C GLN A 34 -18.50 12.89 -6.08
N SER A 35 -18.35 14.18 -5.83
CA SER A 35 -19.44 15.01 -5.33
C SER A 35 -19.18 16.46 -5.75
N PRO A 36 -20.17 17.14 -6.33
CA PRO A 36 -20.10 18.55 -6.66
C PRO A 36 -20.48 19.42 -5.45
N PRO A 37 -20.16 20.73 -5.47
CA PRO A 37 -20.97 21.71 -4.77
C PRO A 37 -22.32 21.86 -5.50
N GLY A 38 -23.44 21.52 -4.85
CA GLY A 38 -24.82 21.73 -5.38
C GLY A 38 -25.71 20.47 -5.39
N ASP A 39 -26.95 20.59 -5.87
CA ASP A 39 -27.97 19.52 -5.88
C ASP A 39 -27.79 18.57 -7.10
N TRP A 40 -27.20 17.39 -6.90
CA TRP A 40 -26.71 16.52 -7.99
C TRP A 40 -26.99 15.01 -7.79
N GLN A 41 -28.27 14.64 -7.68
CA GLN A 41 -28.67 13.23 -7.74
C GLN A 41 -28.51 12.68 -9.17
N GLY A 42 -27.36 12.09 -9.50
CA GLY A 42 -27.18 11.31 -10.75
C GLY A 42 -25.83 11.37 -11.49
N ASN A 43 -24.78 11.99 -10.93
CA ASN A 43 -23.53 12.25 -11.66
C ASN A 43 -22.69 11.01 -12.02
N MET A 44 -22.18 10.98 -13.27
CA MET A 44 -21.32 9.90 -13.81
C MET A 44 -19.84 10.32 -13.94
N ASN A 45 -19.29 11.02 -12.94
CA ASN A 45 -17.93 11.61 -12.97
C ASN A 45 -16.85 10.83 -12.18
N CYS A 46 -17.06 9.55 -11.86
CA CYS A 46 -16.05 8.70 -11.19
C CYS A 46 -14.69 8.72 -11.90
N GLY A 47 -14.70 8.76 -13.23
CA GLY A 47 -13.49 8.85 -14.05
C GLY A 47 -12.74 10.17 -13.81
N PRO A 48 -13.30 11.33 -14.16
CA PRO A 48 -12.68 12.63 -13.91
C PRO A 48 -12.18 12.80 -12.47
N THR A 49 -12.95 12.35 -11.47
CA THR A 49 -12.51 12.38 -10.06
C THR A 49 -11.30 11.47 -9.82
N SER A 50 -11.25 10.26 -10.39
CA SER A 50 -10.07 9.39 -10.33
C SER A 50 -8.84 10.03 -10.99
N SER A 51 -9.02 10.74 -12.11
CA SER A 51 -7.94 11.52 -12.74
C SER A 51 -7.48 12.69 -11.89
N LEU A 52 -8.39 13.36 -11.17
CA LEU A 52 -8.03 14.44 -10.23
C LEU A 52 -7.17 13.89 -9.09
N ILE A 53 -7.59 12.78 -8.46
CA ILE A 53 -6.81 12.12 -7.39
C ILE A 53 -5.37 11.83 -7.88
N LEU A 54 -5.21 11.21 -9.06
CA LEU A 54 -3.89 10.94 -9.62
C LEU A 54 -3.11 12.22 -9.97
N GLY A 55 -3.77 13.20 -10.59
CA GLY A 55 -3.13 14.45 -11.02
C GLY A 55 -2.60 15.25 -9.84
N SER A 56 -3.44 15.44 -8.83
CA SER A 56 -3.09 16.07 -7.56
C SER A 56 -1.93 15.35 -6.88
N TYR A 57 -1.97 14.01 -6.79
CA TYR A 57 -0.87 13.21 -6.24
C TYR A 57 0.48 13.55 -6.88
N TYR A 58 0.60 13.43 -8.21
CA TYR A 58 1.87 13.65 -8.91
C TYR A 58 2.36 15.10 -8.91
N LEU A 59 1.45 16.07 -8.82
CA LEU A 59 1.78 17.48 -8.71
C LEU A 59 2.14 17.90 -7.28
N GLY A 60 1.85 17.07 -6.28
CA GLY A 60 2.01 17.42 -4.86
C GLY A 60 0.94 18.41 -4.39
N GLU A 61 -0.27 18.29 -4.92
CA GLU A 61 -1.42 19.14 -4.62
C GLU A 61 -2.56 18.32 -3.99
N GLU A 62 -3.51 18.99 -3.35
CA GLU A 62 -4.74 18.36 -2.83
C GLU A 62 -5.85 18.29 -3.90
N PRO A 63 -6.58 17.17 -4.01
CA PRO A 63 -7.78 17.10 -4.85
C PRO A 63 -8.94 17.85 -4.18
N THR A 64 -9.38 18.96 -4.77
CA THR A 64 -10.46 19.80 -4.20
C THR A 64 -11.77 19.68 -4.96
N ALA A 65 -12.88 20.09 -4.32
CA ALA A 65 -14.19 20.17 -4.99
C ALA A 65 -14.17 21.16 -6.18
N ASN A 66 -13.47 22.30 -6.01
CA ASN A 66 -13.26 23.26 -7.10
C ASN A 66 -12.42 22.66 -8.22
N GLY A 67 -11.40 21.86 -7.90
CA GLY A 67 -10.61 21.15 -8.90
C GLY A 67 -11.44 20.20 -9.77
N ILE A 68 -12.46 19.55 -9.21
CA ILE A 68 -13.42 18.75 -10.00
C ILE A 68 -14.22 19.65 -10.96
N ILE A 69 -14.71 20.81 -10.49
CA ILE A 69 -15.47 21.75 -11.31
C ILE A 69 -14.61 22.26 -12.48
N GLU A 70 -13.41 22.76 -12.19
CA GLU A 70 -12.48 23.29 -13.18
C GLU A 70 -12.09 22.22 -14.22
N LEU A 71 -11.89 20.98 -13.77
CA LEU A 71 -11.64 19.85 -14.65
C LEU A 71 -12.82 19.58 -15.58
N LEU A 72 -14.05 19.54 -15.05
CA LEU A 72 -15.25 19.29 -15.84
C LEU A 72 -15.51 20.45 -16.83
N ASP A 73 -15.27 21.70 -16.43
CA ASP A 73 -15.32 22.87 -17.31
C ASP A 73 -14.33 22.77 -18.46
N TRP A 74 -13.10 22.39 -18.14
CA TRP A 74 -12.07 22.15 -19.16
C TRP A 74 -12.51 21.02 -20.10
N MET A 75 -13.02 19.91 -19.57
CA MET A 75 -13.52 18.80 -20.39
C MET A 75 -14.67 19.23 -21.32
N TYR A 76 -15.59 20.06 -20.84
CA TYR A 76 -16.67 20.62 -21.65
C TYR A 76 -16.13 21.54 -22.75
N ALA A 77 -15.21 22.44 -22.41
CA ALA A 77 -14.54 23.32 -23.38
C ALA A 77 -13.77 22.54 -24.46
N GLN A 78 -13.19 21.39 -24.09
CA GLN A 78 -12.53 20.45 -25.02
C GLN A 78 -13.49 19.53 -25.78
N GLN A 79 -14.81 19.70 -25.61
CA GLN A 79 -15.86 18.85 -26.19
C GLN A 79 -15.71 17.35 -25.84
N ILE A 80 -15.08 17.06 -24.69
CA ILE A 80 -14.91 15.70 -24.17
C ILE A 80 -16.21 15.20 -23.57
N ILE A 81 -16.97 16.09 -22.93
CA ILE A 81 -18.31 15.84 -22.39
C ILE A 81 -19.32 16.80 -23.01
N VAL A 82 -20.59 16.42 -22.99
CA VAL A 82 -21.72 17.26 -23.42
C VAL A 82 -22.71 17.39 -22.26
N PRO A 83 -23.44 18.52 -22.13
CA PRO A 83 -24.47 18.70 -21.12
C PRO A 83 -25.69 17.84 -21.49
N GLN A 84 -26.36 17.18 -20.54
CA GLN A 84 -27.68 16.59 -20.83
C GLN A 84 -28.83 17.58 -20.63
N ASN A 85 -30.00 17.16 -21.14
CA ASN A 85 -31.19 17.98 -21.38
C ASN A 85 -31.63 18.82 -20.17
N ASN A 86 -31.42 20.14 -20.25
CA ASN A 86 -31.92 21.16 -19.32
C ASN A 86 -31.39 21.10 -17.88
N ALA A 87 -30.32 20.35 -17.59
CA ALA A 87 -29.58 20.53 -16.35
C ALA A 87 -28.62 21.72 -16.51
N GLU A 88 -28.63 22.67 -15.56
CA GLU A 88 -27.57 23.68 -15.45
C GLU A 88 -26.26 22.98 -15.05
N TYR A 89 -25.52 22.49 -16.06
CA TYR A 89 -24.09 22.11 -16.07
C TYR A 89 -23.66 20.95 -15.16
N TYR A 90 -23.05 19.87 -15.70
CA TYR A 90 -22.21 18.85 -15.01
C TYR A 90 -22.79 17.43 -14.78
N ASP A 91 -23.88 17.04 -15.44
CA ASP A 91 -24.43 15.67 -15.42
C ASP A 91 -23.72 14.70 -16.39
N GLY A 92 -22.41 14.85 -16.55
CA GLY A 92 -21.63 14.30 -17.66
C GLY A 92 -21.93 12.84 -18.04
N ASN A 93 -21.77 12.53 -19.33
CA ASN A 93 -21.82 11.15 -19.84
C ASN A 93 -20.71 10.28 -19.24
N VAL A 94 -20.91 8.95 -19.26
CA VAL A 94 -19.87 7.97 -18.92
C VAL A 94 -18.57 8.29 -19.66
N THR A 95 -17.48 8.38 -18.91
CA THR A 95 -16.15 8.64 -19.47
C THR A 95 -15.45 7.34 -19.88
N SER A 96 -14.52 7.46 -20.81
CA SER A 96 -13.69 6.36 -21.31
C SER A 96 -12.24 6.57 -20.90
N ILE A 97 -11.50 5.47 -20.74
CA ILE A 97 -10.09 5.53 -20.33
C ILE A 97 -9.22 6.42 -21.25
N SER A 98 -9.61 6.61 -22.52
CA SER A 98 -8.99 7.55 -23.47
C SER A 98 -9.15 9.00 -23.07
N GLN A 99 -10.30 9.35 -22.52
CA GLN A 99 -10.56 10.68 -22.00
C GLN A 99 -9.80 10.89 -20.69
N LEU A 100 -9.73 9.87 -19.82
CA LEU A 100 -8.93 9.90 -18.59
C LEU A 100 -7.44 10.13 -18.89
N GLU A 101 -6.88 9.41 -19.85
CA GLU A 101 -5.49 9.60 -20.31
C GLU A 101 -5.28 11.02 -20.84
N LYS A 102 -6.22 11.54 -21.64
CA LYS A 102 -6.16 12.91 -22.15
C LYS A 102 -6.15 13.94 -21.01
N ILE A 103 -6.93 13.73 -19.94
CA ILE A 103 -6.92 14.59 -18.75
C ILE A 103 -5.51 14.59 -18.13
N LEU A 104 -4.92 13.42 -17.87
CA LEU A 104 -3.59 13.32 -17.26
C LEU A 104 -2.49 13.98 -18.13
N LEU A 105 -2.61 13.90 -19.46
CA LEU A 105 -1.61 14.42 -20.40
C LEU A 105 -1.77 15.90 -20.75
N GLU A 106 -2.99 16.42 -20.82
CA GLU A 106 -3.26 17.78 -21.30
C GLU A 106 -3.71 18.74 -20.20
N TYR A 107 -4.46 18.27 -19.19
CA TYR A 107 -4.90 19.11 -18.07
C TYR A 107 -3.86 19.16 -16.95
N PHE A 108 -3.30 18.01 -16.55
CA PHE A 108 -2.26 17.89 -15.50
C PHE A 108 -0.81 17.84 -16.02
N PRO A 109 -0.59 18.13 -17.29
CA PRO A 109 0.55 17.67 -18.12
C PRO A 109 1.53 16.62 -17.54
N LEU A 110 1.09 15.45 -17.07
CA LEU A 110 1.93 14.49 -16.31
C LEU A 110 2.97 13.68 -17.12
N GLY A 111 3.40 14.15 -18.27
CA GLY A 111 4.43 13.48 -19.08
C GLY A 111 3.89 12.26 -19.83
N GLU A 112 4.42 11.06 -19.56
CA GLU A 112 4.02 9.83 -20.25
C GLU A 112 3.05 9.00 -19.38
N THR A 113 2.04 8.40 -20.00
CA THR A 113 1.09 7.49 -19.35
C THR A 113 1.17 6.09 -19.97
N VAL A 114 0.79 5.08 -19.22
CA VAL A 114 0.70 3.70 -19.70
C VAL A 114 -0.72 3.18 -19.51
N ARG A 115 -1.34 2.82 -20.61
CA ARG A 115 -2.59 2.05 -20.62
C ARG A 115 -2.32 0.58 -20.89
N GLN A 116 -2.94 -0.29 -20.09
CA GLN A 116 -2.92 -1.71 -20.35
C GLN A 116 -4.33 -2.31 -20.28
N ASN A 117 -4.63 -3.21 -21.21
CA ASN A 117 -5.87 -3.99 -21.20
C ASN A 117 -5.68 -5.40 -20.63
N LYS A 118 -4.43 -5.83 -20.47
CA LYS A 118 -4.08 -7.11 -19.83
C LYS A 118 -4.43 -7.01 -18.35
N LYS A 119 -5.19 -8.00 -17.85
CA LYS A 119 -5.57 -8.13 -16.43
C LYS A 119 -4.40 -8.73 -15.64
N ASP A 120 -3.34 -7.94 -15.53
CA ASP A 120 -2.05 -8.35 -14.98
C ASP A 120 -1.87 -7.78 -13.56
N LEU A 121 -2.05 -8.62 -12.54
CA LEU A 121 -1.86 -8.19 -11.15
C LEU A 121 -0.40 -7.84 -10.85
N ASP A 122 0.55 -8.55 -11.46
CA ASP A 122 1.97 -8.23 -11.29
C ASP A 122 2.30 -6.85 -11.85
N PHE A 123 1.58 -6.41 -12.88
CA PHE A 123 1.69 -5.03 -13.35
C PHE A 123 1.25 -4.05 -12.26
N ILE A 124 0.05 -4.21 -11.68
CA ILE A 124 -0.45 -3.34 -10.60
C ILE A 124 0.55 -3.34 -9.44
N ARG A 125 0.99 -4.52 -8.99
CA ARG A 125 1.99 -4.68 -7.92
C ARG A 125 3.25 -3.88 -8.18
N LYS A 126 3.81 -3.97 -9.40
CA LYS A 126 5.02 -3.22 -9.81
C LYS A 126 4.79 -1.71 -9.85
N GLN A 127 3.58 -1.24 -10.15
CA GLN A 127 3.28 0.20 -10.12
C GLN A 127 3.19 0.70 -8.69
N LEU A 128 2.51 -0.04 -7.80
CA LEU A 128 2.45 0.31 -6.39
C LEU A 128 3.84 0.28 -5.73
N LEU A 129 4.71 -0.69 -6.05
CA LEU A 129 6.11 -0.68 -5.58
C LEU A 129 6.87 0.59 -5.98
N LYS A 130 6.52 1.22 -7.10
CA LYS A 130 7.11 2.48 -7.58
C LYS A 130 6.41 3.72 -7.05
N GLN A 131 5.50 3.58 -6.09
CA GLN A 131 4.66 4.67 -5.60
C GLN A 131 3.77 5.27 -6.70
N ASN A 132 3.26 4.42 -7.62
CA ASN A 132 2.34 4.85 -8.66
C ASN A 132 0.93 4.31 -8.36
N PRO A 133 -0.03 5.17 -7.95
CA PRO A 133 -1.43 4.77 -7.85
C PRO A 133 -1.99 4.45 -9.24
N VAL A 134 -2.96 3.54 -9.29
CA VAL A 134 -3.44 2.96 -10.56
C VAL A 134 -4.94 3.19 -10.75
N ILE A 135 -5.33 3.90 -11.80
CA ILE A 135 -6.75 3.97 -12.19
C ILE A 135 -7.15 2.62 -12.78
N VAL A 136 -8.20 2.01 -12.24
CA VAL A 136 -8.77 0.75 -12.73
C VAL A 136 -10.22 0.95 -13.16
N GLY A 137 -10.58 0.34 -14.29
CA GLY A 137 -11.98 0.20 -14.69
C GLY A 137 -12.54 -1.10 -14.10
N VAL A 138 -13.48 -0.98 -13.18
CA VAL A 138 -14.17 -2.07 -12.47
C VAL A 138 -15.68 -1.85 -12.55
N ASN A 139 -16.45 -2.42 -11.63
CA ASN A 139 -17.88 -2.19 -11.49
C ASN A 139 -18.17 -1.61 -10.11
N ILE A 140 -19.33 -0.98 -9.97
CA ILE A 140 -19.82 -0.47 -8.69
C ILE A 140 -19.77 -1.60 -7.63
N ASN A 141 -19.27 -1.27 -6.43
CA ASN A 141 -19.07 -2.20 -5.31
C ASN A 141 -18.24 -3.47 -5.63
N MET A 142 -17.36 -3.43 -6.64
CA MET A 142 -16.63 -4.60 -7.16
C MET A 142 -17.56 -5.77 -7.55
N ASN A 143 -18.79 -5.45 -7.97
CA ASN A 143 -19.77 -6.45 -8.40
C ASN A 143 -19.87 -6.49 -9.92
N ALA A 144 -19.41 -7.59 -10.52
CA ALA A 144 -19.37 -7.83 -11.96
C ALA A 144 -20.72 -7.68 -12.70
N THR A 145 -21.85 -7.70 -11.99
CA THR A 145 -23.19 -7.51 -12.59
C THR A 145 -23.66 -6.05 -12.61
N GLN A 146 -22.94 -5.15 -11.92
CA GLN A 146 -23.29 -3.72 -11.84
C GLN A 146 -22.62 -2.91 -12.98
N PHE A 147 -23.04 -1.65 -13.13
CA PHE A 147 -22.46 -0.74 -14.13
C PHE A 147 -20.96 -0.51 -13.91
N GLY A 148 -20.27 -0.17 -15.00
CA GLY A 148 -18.84 0.13 -14.98
C GLY A 148 -18.53 1.36 -14.13
N HIS A 149 -17.38 1.34 -13.48
CA HIS A 149 -16.94 2.35 -12.52
C HIS A 149 -15.42 2.49 -12.54
N PHE A 150 -14.91 3.69 -12.27
CA PHE A 150 -13.47 3.93 -12.13
C PHE A 150 -13.13 4.12 -10.65
N MET A 151 -12.06 3.48 -10.22
CA MET A 151 -11.49 3.61 -8.88
C MET A 151 -9.96 3.77 -9.00
N VAL A 152 -9.31 4.23 -7.94
CA VAL A 152 -7.85 4.33 -7.86
C VAL A 152 -7.33 3.27 -6.89
N VAL A 153 -6.53 2.32 -7.38
CA VAL A 153 -5.83 1.36 -6.53
C VAL A 153 -4.65 2.06 -5.86
N VAL A 154 -4.61 1.96 -4.54
CA VAL A 154 -3.54 2.49 -3.68
C VAL A 154 -2.90 1.42 -2.82
N GLY A 155 -3.44 0.19 -2.79
CA GLY A 155 -2.77 -0.89 -2.12
C GLY A 155 -3.12 -2.27 -2.65
N LEU A 156 -2.24 -3.22 -2.38
CA LEU A 156 -2.37 -4.61 -2.79
C LEU A 156 -1.64 -5.52 -1.78
N SER A 157 -2.36 -6.52 -1.30
CA SER A 157 -1.81 -7.64 -0.53
C SER A 157 -2.03 -8.95 -1.30
N GLU A 158 -1.70 -10.08 -0.68
CA GLU A 158 -1.97 -11.40 -1.26
C GLU A 158 -3.47 -11.71 -1.36
N THR A 159 -4.29 -11.10 -0.50
CA THR A 159 -5.72 -11.44 -0.33
C THR A 159 -6.66 -10.29 -0.66
N GLN A 160 -6.16 -9.05 -0.72
CA GLN A 160 -6.98 -7.85 -0.84
C GLN A 160 -6.37 -6.81 -1.79
N VAL A 161 -7.25 -5.98 -2.35
CA VAL A 161 -6.90 -4.72 -3.01
C VAL A 161 -7.47 -3.57 -2.19
N THR A 162 -6.69 -2.50 -2.04
CA THR A 162 -7.10 -1.26 -1.37
C THR A 162 -7.29 -0.18 -2.42
N VAL A 163 -8.45 0.48 -2.43
CA VAL A 163 -8.81 1.47 -3.44
C VAL A 163 -9.42 2.73 -2.84
N HIS A 164 -9.18 3.86 -3.47
CA HIS A 164 -10.06 5.02 -3.38
C HIS A 164 -11.23 4.83 -4.34
N ASP A 165 -12.43 4.73 -3.79
CA ASP A 165 -13.69 4.60 -4.51
C ASP A 165 -14.40 5.97 -4.56
N PRO A 166 -14.25 6.74 -5.64
CA PRO A 166 -14.90 8.05 -5.74
C PRO A 166 -16.43 7.93 -5.75
N GLY A 167 -17.01 6.75 -6.01
CA GLY A 167 -18.46 6.54 -5.99
C GLY A 167 -19.09 6.59 -4.59
N LYS A 168 -18.29 6.72 -3.53
CA LYS A 168 -18.75 6.73 -2.14
C LYS A 168 -18.23 7.96 -1.42
N THR A 169 -19.07 8.59 -0.59
CA THR A 169 -18.68 9.70 0.30
C THR A 169 -17.49 9.31 1.18
N LEU A 170 -17.57 8.13 1.80
CA LEU A 170 -16.47 7.52 2.56
C LEU A 170 -15.79 6.43 1.70
N GLY A 171 -15.18 6.87 0.60
CA GLY A 171 -14.57 6.00 -0.40
C GLY A 171 -13.07 5.77 -0.22
N ALA A 172 -12.43 6.43 0.74
CA ALA A 172 -10.99 6.29 0.96
C ALA A 172 -10.61 4.90 1.45
N TYR A 173 -9.46 4.39 0.98
CA TYR A 173 -8.83 3.14 1.43
C TYR A 173 -9.78 1.93 1.57
N ARG A 174 -10.79 1.82 0.71
CA ARG A 174 -11.74 0.71 0.70
C ARG A 174 -11.02 -0.57 0.33
N LYS A 175 -11.13 -1.59 1.19
CA LYS A 175 -10.57 -2.92 0.95
C LYS A 175 -11.61 -3.84 0.31
N TYR A 176 -11.21 -4.56 -0.73
CA TYR A 176 -11.99 -5.61 -1.38
C TYR A 176 -11.13 -6.87 -1.49
N SER A 177 -11.76 -8.05 -1.45
CA SER A 177 -11.00 -9.29 -1.69
C SER A 177 -10.44 -9.30 -3.11
N LEU A 178 -9.25 -9.90 -3.28
CA LEU A 178 -8.60 -9.99 -4.58
C LEU A 178 -9.47 -10.74 -5.60
N ALA A 179 -10.20 -11.76 -5.15
CA ALA A 179 -11.14 -12.51 -5.97
C ALA A 179 -12.30 -11.64 -6.49
N GLN A 180 -12.92 -10.82 -5.62
CA GLN A 180 -13.97 -9.87 -6.04
C GLN A 180 -13.43 -8.85 -7.03
N PHE A 181 -12.27 -8.28 -6.74
CA PHE A 181 -11.60 -7.34 -7.64
C PHE A 181 -11.34 -7.96 -9.01
N GLN A 182 -10.70 -9.13 -9.07
CA GLN A 182 -10.40 -9.81 -10.33
C GLN A 182 -11.67 -10.17 -11.11
N ALA A 183 -12.73 -10.63 -10.43
CA ALA A 183 -14.01 -10.93 -11.07
C ALA A 183 -14.65 -9.70 -11.69
N SER A 184 -14.69 -8.57 -10.98
CA SER A 184 -15.19 -7.30 -11.51
C SER A 184 -14.30 -6.77 -12.64
N TRP A 185 -12.99 -6.73 -12.40
CA TRP A 185 -12.01 -6.25 -13.35
C TRP A 185 -12.03 -7.05 -14.66
N ALA A 186 -12.27 -8.36 -14.62
CA ALA A 186 -12.38 -9.20 -15.81
C ALA A 186 -13.51 -8.79 -16.75
N THR A 187 -14.58 -8.15 -16.26
CA THR A 187 -15.70 -7.70 -17.10
C THR A 187 -15.48 -6.34 -17.76
N SER A 188 -14.43 -5.61 -17.36
CA SER A 188 -14.12 -4.28 -17.89
C SER A 188 -13.27 -4.34 -19.17
N ASN A 189 -13.70 -3.60 -20.20
CA ASN A 189 -13.05 -3.53 -21.51
C ASN A 189 -11.68 -2.80 -21.52
N TYR A 190 -11.39 -1.96 -20.52
CA TYR A 190 -10.13 -1.23 -20.42
C TYR A 190 -9.66 -1.19 -18.96
N ALA A 191 -8.47 -1.75 -18.70
CA ALA A 191 -8.20 -2.33 -17.39
C ALA A 191 -7.47 -1.40 -16.43
N THR A 192 -6.40 -0.75 -16.89
CA THR A 192 -5.52 0.06 -16.04
C THR A 192 -4.96 1.27 -16.78
N LEU A 193 -4.83 2.38 -16.06
CA LEU A 193 -4.13 3.59 -16.49
C LEU A 193 -3.22 4.06 -15.36
N VAL A 194 -1.96 4.28 -15.69
CA VAL A 194 -0.95 4.83 -14.77
C VAL A 194 -0.18 5.96 -15.42
N VAL A 195 0.38 6.85 -14.61
CA VAL A 195 1.42 7.78 -15.05
C VAL A 195 2.75 7.04 -14.95
N ARG A 196 3.59 7.16 -15.98
CA ARG A 196 4.95 6.62 -15.95
C ARG A 196 5.81 7.55 -15.10
N SER A 197 5.89 7.23 -13.82
CA SER A 197 6.72 7.92 -12.84
C SER A 197 7.42 6.91 -11.94
N ASN A 198 8.28 7.41 -11.08
CA ASN A 198 8.93 6.67 -10.03
C ASN A 198 8.99 7.54 -8.76
N GLY A 199 8.45 7.04 -7.65
CA GLY A 199 8.49 7.73 -6.37
C GLY A 199 9.67 7.35 -5.46
N ALA A 200 10.68 6.64 -5.95
CA ALA A 200 11.95 6.53 -5.23
C ALA A 200 12.57 7.93 -5.07
N LEU A 201 13.14 8.16 -3.89
CA LEU A 201 13.63 9.46 -3.41
C LEU A 201 15.15 9.50 -3.28
N TRP A 202 15.85 8.42 -3.63
CA TRP A 202 17.31 8.38 -3.74
C TRP A 202 17.75 7.87 -5.10
N TYR A 203 18.79 8.48 -5.64
CA TYR A 203 19.44 8.07 -6.86
C TYR A 203 20.96 8.27 -6.71
N PRO A 204 21.79 7.39 -7.29
CA PRO A 204 23.22 7.56 -7.30
C PRO A 204 23.63 8.73 -8.19
N ASP A 205 24.81 9.27 -7.92
CA ASP A 205 25.44 10.23 -8.83
C ASP A 205 25.41 9.74 -10.27
N GLY A 206 25.25 10.67 -11.21
CA GLY A 206 25.16 10.38 -12.64
C GLY A 206 23.81 9.82 -13.09
N ALA A 207 22.88 9.52 -12.19
CA ALA A 207 21.50 9.23 -12.58
C ALA A 207 20.87 10.46 -13.26
N LEU A 208 20.16 10.22 -14.35
CA LEU A 208 19.42 11.24 -15.07
C LEU A 208 17.96 11.13 -14.67
N VAL A 209 17.42 12.20 -14.10
CA VAL A 209 16.03 12.22 -13.61
C VAL A 209 15.25 13.37 -14.24
N GLN A 210 13.98 13.15 -14.48
CA GLN A 210 13.06 14.16 -15.01
C GLN A 210 11.76 14.15 -14.20
N PRO A 211 11.47 15.21 -13.42
CA PRO A 211 10.19 15.33 -12.74
C PRO A 211 9.03 15.29 -13.75
N VAL A 212 8.00 14.50 -13.47
CA VAL A 212 6.78 14.46 -14.28
C VAL A 212 6.15 15.85 -14.41
N GLY A 213 5.71 16.20 -15.61
CA GLY A 213 5.23 17.54 -15.95
C GLY A 213 6.27 18.64 -16.05
N SER A 214 7.55 18.34 -15.82
CA SER A 214 8.66 19.28 -16.06
C SER A 214 9.35 19.02 -17.40
N ASN A 215 9.81 20.08 -18.05
CA ASN A 215 10.70 20.02 -19.21
C ASN A 215 12.19 20.00 -18.82
N LYS A 216 12.51 20.11 -17.53
CA LYS A 216 13.89 20.07 -17.04
C LYS A 216 14.35 18.63 -16.81
N VAL A 217 15.52 18.30 -17.34
CA VAL A 217 16.25 17.08 -17.02
C VAL A 217 17.40 17.42 -16.07
N TYR A 218 17.59 16.62 -15.04
CA TYR A 218 18.61 16.81 -14.03
C TYR A 218 19.60 15.64 -14.06
N VAL A 219 20.86 15.94 -13.73
CA VAL A 219 21.82 14.92 -13.30
C VAL A 219 21.98 15.00 -11.79
N VAL A 220 21.89 13.86 -11.12
CA VAL A 220 22.12 13.75 -9.68
C VAL A 220 23.61 13.80 -9.40
N SER A 221 24.03 14.64 -8.46
CA SER A 221 25.43 14.78 -8.05
C SER A 221 25.53 15.23 -6.60
N ASP A 222 26.28 14.49 -5.79
CA ASP A 222 26.54 14.80 -4.37
C ASP A 222 25.26 15.05 -3.56
N GLY A 223 24.21 14.26 -3.83
CA GLY A 223 22.92 14.38 -3.13
C GLY A 223 22.06 15.57 -3.57
N GLY A 224 22.45 16.30 -4.63
CA GLY A 224 21.69 17.42 -5.19
C GLY A 224 21.35 17.24 -6.67
N LEU A 225 20.42 18.05 -7.14
CA LEU A 225 20.02 18.09 -8.56
C LEU A 225 20.75 19.20 -9.30
N LEU A 226 21.45 18.84 -10.38
CA LEU A 226 22.03 19.80 -11.32
C LEU A 226 21.19 19.84 -12.60
N TRP A 227 20.54 20.98 -12.87
CA TRP A 227 19.73 21.14 -14.07
C TRP A 227 20.61 21.12 -15.33
N ILE A 228 20.29 20.29 -16.31
CA ILE A 228 20.96 20.28 -17.61
C ILE A 228 20.30 21.33 -18.50
N LYS A 229 21.02 22.41 -18.77
CA LYS A 229 20.48 23.65 -19.36
C LYS A 229 19.70 23.45 -20.67
N ASP A 230 20.24 22.63 -21.58
CA ASP A 230 19.64 22.38 -22.89
C ASP A 230 20.15 21.07 -23.54
N GLU A 231 19.52 20.69 -24.65
CA GLU A 231 19.90 19.50 -25.46
C GLU A 231 21.36 19.56 -25.96
N GLY A 232 21.89 20.76 -26.24
CA GLY A 232 23.27 20.94 -26.67
C GLY A 232 24.24 20.52 -25.57
N VAL A 233 23.99 20.98 -24.34
CA VAL A 233 24.74 20.58 -23.14
C VAL A 233 24.57 19.08 -22.86
N PHE A 234 23.33 18.57 -22.93
CA PHE A 234 23.05 17.15 -22.72
C PHE A 234 23.90 16.27 -23.65
N ASN A 235 23.92 16.60 -24.94
CA ASN A 235 24.68 15.89 -25.94
C ASN A 235 26.20 16.04 -25.78
N ALA A 236 26.69 17.24 -25.42
CA ALA A 236 28.11 17.51 -25.22
C ALA A 236 28.69 16.75 -24.02
N MET A 237 27.89 16.64 -22.94
CA MET A 237 28.25 15.85 -21.76
C MET A 237 28.21 14.34 -22.00
N SER A 238 27.74 13.90 -23.17
CA SER A 238 27.57 12.48 -23.53
C SER A 238 26.56 11.75 -22.64
N PHE A 239 25.54 12.48 -22.16
CA PHE A 239 24.37 11.87 -21.54
C PHE A 239 23.52 11.12 -22.56
N ASP A 240 22.73 10.15 -22.09
CA ASP A 240 21.92 9.26 -22.91
C ASP A 240 20.43 9.46 -22.58
N TRP A 241 19.65 9.84 -23.60
CA TRP A 241 18.22 10.07 -23.48
C TRP A 241 17.44 8.82 -23.06
N GLN A 242 17.96 7.62 -23.34
CA GLN A 242 17.34 6.35 -22.91
C GLN A 242 17.55 6.05 -21.43
N ARG A 243 18.34 6.85 -20.73
CA ARG A 243 18.70 6.66 -19.32
C ARG A 243 17.98 7.62 -18.37
N ILE A 244 17.08 8.45 -18.89
CA ILE A 244 16.26 9.35 -18.09
C ILE A 244 15.20 8.55 -17.35
N ILE A 245 15.19 8.69 -16.04
CA ILE A 245 14.19 8.12 -15.14
C ILE A 245 13.12 9.20 -14.90
N PRO A 246 11.86 9.00 -15.31
CA PRO A 246 10.79 9.90 -14.94
C PRO A 246 10.47 9.70 -13.46
N VAL A 247 10.39 10.80 -12.70
CA VAL A 247 10.28 10.78 -11.24
C VAL A 247 9.15 11.68 -10.74
N HIS A 248 8.65 11.39 -9.55
CA HIS A 248 7.65 12.22 -8.90
C HIS A 248 8.20 13.62 -8.62
N ARG A 249 7.37 14.66 -8.71
CA ARG A 249 7.78 16.04 -8.41
C ARG A 249 8.30 16.26 -6.97
N ARG A 250 7.82 15.47 -6.00
CA ARG A 250 8.28 15.45 -4.60
C ARG A 250 9.78 15.14 -4.46
N ILE A 251 10.41 14.57 -5.49
CA ILE A 251 11.86 14.45 -5.53
C ILE A 251 12.56 15.82 -5.42
N LEU A 252 11.95 16.91 -5.88
CA LEU A 252 12.51 18.26 -5.78
C LEU A 252 12.50 18.78 -4.33
N ASP A 253 11.57 18.29 -3.52
CA ASP A 253 11.48 18.60 -2.10
C ASP A 253 12.60 17.87 -1.34
N CYS A 254 12.91 16.65 -1.79
CA CYS A 254 13.96 15.79 -1.24
C CYS A 254 15.38 16.12 -1.69
N LEU A 255 15.55 16.38 -2.99
CA LEU A 255 16.84 16.66 -3.63
C LEU A 255 16.78 18.08 -4.17
N SER A 256 17.28 19.03 -3.37
CA SER A 256 17.27 20.44 -3.76
C SER A 256 18.07 20.69 -5.06
N GLU A 257 17.62 21.67 -5.86
CA GLU A 257 18.36 22.13 -7.04
C GLU A 257 19.60 22.91 -6.56
N VAL A 258 20.78 22.29 -6.69
CA VAL A 258 22.06 22.84 -6.19
C VAL A 258 22.85 23.59 -7.27
N GLY A 259 22.42 23.52 -8.53
CA GLY A 259 23.09 24.22 -9.63
C GLY A 259 22.61 23.84 -11.02
N THR A 260 23.41 24.23 -12.01
CA THR A 260 23.12 24.00 -13.43
C THR A 260 24.37 23.50 -14.15
N VAL A 261 24.22 22.50 -15.01
CA VAL A 261 25.21 22.12 -16.01
C VAL A 261 24.93 22.93 -17.27
N ASP A 262 25.81 23.87 -17.59
CA ASP A 262 25.62 24.83 -18.68
C ASP A 262 26.81 24.97 -19.65
N TRP A 263 27.77 24.06 -19.56
CA TRP A 263 29.00 24.09 -20.34
C TRP A 263 29.13 22.88 -21.26
N GLN A 264 29.90 23.04 -22.34
CA GLN A 264 30.09 22.02 -23.38
C GLN A 264 31.58 21.68 -23.54
N PRO A 265 32.07 20.58 -22.93
CA PRO A 265 33.47 20.21 -23.01
C PRO A 265 33.92 19.89 -24.44
N TYR A 266 35.15 20.28 -24.77
CA TYR A 266 35.86 19.70 -25.90
C TYR A 266 36.61 18.45 -25.42
N ARG A 267 36.27 17.28 -25.98
CA ARG A 267 36.83 15.97 -25.60
C ARG A 267 37.56 15.31 -26.76
N GLU A 268 38.61 14.57 -26.41
CA GLU A 268 39.27 13.61 -27.28
C GLU A 268 39.52 12.31 -26.53
N VAL A 269 39.42 11.17 -27.22
CA VAL A 269 39.69 9.85 -26.63
C VAL A 269 40.90 9.24 -27.32
N TRP A 270 41.89 8.84 -26.55
CA TRP A 270 43.15 8.32 -27.06
C TRP A 270 43.42 6.91 -26.56
N GLN A 271 44.06 6.09 -27.39
CA GLN A 271 44.73 4.87 -26.97
C GLN A 271 46.24 5.01 -27.18
N ILE A 272 47.01 4.91 -26.09
CA ILE A 272 48.47 5.03 -26.09
C ILE A 272 49.06 3.84 -25.34
N SER A 273 49.89 3.06 -26.01
CA SER A 273 50.55 1.87 -25.43
C SER A 273 49.57 0.90 -24.74
N GLY A 274 48.39 0.70 -25.35
CA GLY A 274 47.34 -0.19 -24.82
C GLY A 274 46.47 0.39 -23.70
N LYS A 275 46.78 1.60 -23.20
CA LYS A 275 45.98 2.32 -22.20
C LYS A 275 45.05 3.33 -22.88
N TYR A 276 43.95 3.66 -22.22
CA TYR A 276 42.92 4.57 -22.75
C TYR A 276 42.88 5.86 -21.94
N PHE A 277 42.76 7.00 -22.62
CA PHE A 277 42.78 8.32 -22.01
C PHE A 277 41.64 9.18 -22.51
N LEU A 278 41.06 9.98 -21.62
CA LEU A 278 40.16 11.09 -21.95
C LEU A 278 40.95 12.39 -21.80
N PHE A 279 41.04 13.14 -22.88
CA PHE A 279 41.51 14.51 -22.86
C PHE A 279 40.30 15.44 -22.87
N GLU A 280 40.27 16.42 -21.98
CA GLU A 280 39.16 17.36 -21.85
C GLU A 280 39.64 18.81 -21.71
N LYS A 281 38.85 19.73 -22.29
CA LYS A 281 39.00 21.18 -22.22
C LYS A 281 37.64 21.84 -22.02
N THR A 282 37.62 23.02 -21.40
CA THR A 282 36.38 23.82 -21.22
C THR A 282 35.81 24.36 -22.53
N SER A 283 36.66 24.54 -23.56
CA SER A 283 36.25 24.86 -24.93
C SER A 283 37.37 24.48 -25.90
N GLN A 284 37.08 24.48 -27.20
CA GLN A 284 38.09 24.17 -28.22
C GLN A 284 39.31 25.13 -28.18
N SER A 285 39.08 26.40 -27.85
CA SER A 285 40.14 27.43 -27.73
C SER A 285 40.78 27.52 -26.35
N ALA A 286 40.29 26.75 -25.37
CA ALA A 286 40.79 26.81 -24.00
C ALA A 286 42.24 26.31 -23.88
N THR A 287 43.00 26.97 -23.01
CA THR A 287 44.36 26.57 -22.64
C THR A 287 44.38 25.63 -21.45
N ASN A 288 43.41 25.73 -20.53
CA ASN A 288 43.24 24.80 -19.43
C ASN A 288 42.69 23.47 -19.96
N CYS A 289 43.36 22.37 -19.59
CA CYS A 289 43.03 21.03 -20.03
C CYS A 289 43.43 20.01 -18.97
N ALA A 290 42.73 18.88 -18.98
CA ALA A 290 43.03 17.73 -18.15
C ALA A 290 43.11 16.45 -18.98
N ILE A 291 43.97 15.53 -18.56
CA ILE A 291 44.08 14.17 -19.12
C ILE A 291 43.76 13.18 -18.02
N TYR A 292 42.75 12.36 -18.26
CA TYR A 292 42.32 11.29 -17.37
C TYR A 292 42.65 9.95 -18.01
N GLN A 293 42.96 8.94 -17.20
CA GLN A 293 43.21 7.58 -17.69
C GLN A 293 42.06 6.66 -17.26
N PHE A 294 41.50 5.89 -18.20
CA PHE A 294 40.56 4.83 -17.87
C PHE A 294 41.30 3.60 -17.31
N VAL A 295 40.69 2.93 -16.33
CA VAL A 295 41.24 1.68 -15.77
C VAL A 295 41.17 0.50 -16.74
N SER A 296 40.19 0.51 -17.65
CA SER A 296 39.96 -0.58 -18.61
C SER A 296 39.24 -0.07 -19.86
N LYS A 297 39.17 -0.91 -20.91
CA LYS A 297 38.33 -0.64 -22.09
C LYS A 297 36.84 -0.66 -21.74
N THR A 298 36.43 -1.54 -20.84
CA THR A 298 35.05 -1.62 -20.35
C THR A 298 34.63 -0.35 -19.62
N ALA A 299 35.53 0.24 -18.82
CA ALA A 299 35.31 1.54 -18.21
C ALA A 299 35.08 2.61 -19.29
N LEU A 300 35.96 2.71 -20.30
CA LEU A 300 35.75 3.63 -21.44
C LEU A 300 34.40 3.42 -22.12
N ASP A 301 33.99 2.17 -22.37
CA ASP A 301 32.73 1.86 -23.06
C ASP A 301 31.49 2.27 -22.28
N SER A 302 31.55 2.24 -20.94
CA SER A 302 30.44 2.70 -20.09
C SER A 302 30.17 4.20 -20.16
N TRP A 303 31.16 5.00 -20.59
CA TRP A 303 31.02 6.46 -20.74
C TRP A 303 30.30 6.85 -22.04
N GLN A 304 30.08 5.91 -22.96
CA GLN A 304 29.37 6.12 -24.23
C GLN A 304 29.79 7.39 -25.00
N LEU A 305 31.08 7.72 -24.95
CA LEU A 305 31.61 8.92 -25.57
C LEU A 305 31.36 8.90 -27.08
N LYS A 306 30.79 9.98 -27.61
CA LYS A 306 30.49 10.11 -29.05
C LYS A 306 31.74 10.30 -29.91
N GLN A 307 32.88 10.61 -29.28
CA GLN A 307 34.15 10.81 -29.97
C GLN A 307 34.77 9.50 -30.44
N SER A 308 35.41 9.53 -31.61
CA SER A 308 36.15 8.38 -32.13
C SER A 308 37.44 8.15 -31.34
N LEU A 309 37.74 6.89 -31.04
CA LEU A 309 39.00 6.49 -30.39
C LEU A 309 40.18 6.71 -31.35
N MET A 310 41.14 7.54 -30.94
CA MET A 310 42.36 7.81 -31.70
C MET A 310 43.53 6.96 -31.21
N MET A 311 44.16 6.24 -32.14
CA MET A 311 45.34 5.42 -31.87
C MET A 311 46.61 6.26 -31.97
N LEU A 312 47.32 6.47 -30.87
CA LEU A 312 48.50 7.35 -30.81
C LEU A 312 49.72 6.61 -30.25
N SER A 313 50.92 6.98 -30.72
CA SER A 313 52.18 6.46 -30.18
C SER A 313 52.60 7.13 -28.88
N SER A 314 52.18 8.38 -28.67
CA SER A 314 52.53 9.22 -27.52
C SER A 314 51.49 10.32 -27.32
N VAL A 315 51.47 10.92 -26.13
CA VAL A 315 50.62 12.09 -25.84
C VAL A 315 50.95 13.24 -26.80
N PRO A 316 49.96 13.86 -27.47
CA PRO A 316 50.19 15.01 -28.34
C PRO A 316 50.86 16.18 -27.62
N SER A 317 51.62 17.02 -28.34
CA SER A 317 52.34 18.15 -27.75
C SER A 317 51.44 19.12 -26.97
N TYR A 318 50.23 19.38 -27.47
CA TYR A 318 49.24 20.21 -26.77
C TYR A 318 48.65 19.55 -25.52
N GLY A 319 48.76 18.22 -25.39
CA GLY A 319 48.37 17.46 -24.21
C GLY A 319 49.45 17.43 -23.13
N GLN A 320 50.71 17.68 -23.48
CA GLN A 320 51.84 17.56 -22.54
C GLN A 320 51.81 18.59 -21.40
N ALA A 321 51.11 19.71 -21.60
CA ALA A 321 50.96 20.77 -20.59
C ALA A 321 49.68 20.64 -19.75
N CYS A 322 48.88 19.59 -19.96
CA CYS A 322 47.61 19.40 -19.26
C CYS A 322 47.79 18.75 -17.89
N ASP A 323 46.91 19.11 -16.97
CA ASP A 323 46.87 18.53 -15.64
C ASP A 323 46.51 17.03 -15.73
N GLN A 324 47.11 16.23 -14.85
CA GLN A 324 46.76 14.81 -14.74
C GLN A 324 45.54 14.68 -13.83
N GLY A 325 44.43 14.22 -14.40
CA GLY A 325 43.20 13.95 -13.69
C GLY A 325 43.22 12.61 -12.94
N ALA A 326 42.12 12.32 -12.25
CA ALA A 326 41.91 11.04 -11.58
C ALA A 326 41.76 9.88 -12.57
N MET A 327 41.88 8.65 -12.06
CA MET A 327 41.52 7.45 -12.81
C MET A 327 40.02 7.40 -13.04
N LEU A 328 39.60 7.05 -14.26
CA LEU A 328 38.20 6.87 -14.63
C LEU A 328 37.81 5.39 -14.59
N TYR A 329 36.73 5.10 -13.87
CA TYR A 329 36.12 3.79 -13.71
C TYR A 329 34.86 3.68 -14.57
N LEU A 330 34.02 2.66 -14.33
CA LEU A 330 32.66 2.65 -14.86
C LEU A 330 31.98 4.01 -14.61
N HIS A 331 31.33 4.56 -15.63
CA HIS A 331 30.64 5.84 -15.51
C HIS A 331 29.55 5.73 -14.45
N ASN A 332 29.46 6.72 -13.58
CA ASN A 332 28.43 6.82 -12.56
C ASN A 332 27.02 6.64 -13.17
N GLY A 333 26.16 5.91 -12.46
CA GLY A 333 24.83 5.48 -12.89
C GLY A 333 24.80 4.25 -13.80
N THR A 334 25.94 3.75 -14.32
CA THR A 334 25.99 2.57 -15.23
C THR A 334 25.44 1.33 -14.56
N LEU A 335 24.42 0.73 -15.16
CA LEU A 335 23.88 -0.55 -14.72
C LEU A 335 24.67 -1.71 -15.31
N VAL A 336 25.03 -2.66 -14.45
CA VAL A 336 25.82 -3.84 -14.80
C VAL A 336 25.09 -5.09 -14.36
N LYS A 337 24.98 -6.05 -15.28
CA LYS A 337 24.52 -7.41 -14.97
C LYS A 337 25.64 -8.41 -15.28
N PRO A 338 26.14 -9.15 -14.27
CA PRO A 338 27.14 -10.17 -14.51
C PRO A 338 26.60 -11.31 -15.36
N THR A 339 27.43 -11.83 -16.26
CA THR A 339 27.16 -13.05 -17.06
C THR A 339 27.40 -14.33 -16.27
N THR A 340 28.07 -14.22 -15.12
CA THR A 340 28.38 -15.30 -14.18
C THR A 340 28.36 -14.72 -12.77
N ASP A 341 28.00 -15.55 -11.79
CA ASP A 341 27.90 -15.13 -10.39
C ASP A 341 29.15 -14.42 -9.88
N VAL A 342 28.90 -13.33 -9.18
CA VAL A 342 29.90 -12.63 -8.37
C VAL A 342 29.72 -13.11 -6.94
N ASN A 343 30.73 -13.80 -6.40
CA ASN A 343 30.67 -14.42 -5.07
C ASN A 343 30.11 -13.44 -4.03
N GLY A 344 29.11 -13.86 -3.27
CA GLY A 344 28.47 -13.05 -2.23
C GLY A 344 27.18 -12.33 -2.64
N TYR A 345 26.83 -12.29 -3.94
CA TYR A 345 25.62 -11.61 -4.42
C TYR A 345 24.61 -12.52 -5.15
N GLY A 346 24.96 -13.79 -5.42
CA GLY A 346 24.06 -14.76 -6.06
C GLY A 346 23.92 -14.63 -7.58
N ALA A 347 23.23 -15.59 -8.20
CA ALA A 347 22.91 -15.60 -9.62
C ALA A 347 21.75 -14.64 -9.92
N GLY A 348 22.03 -13.54 -10.64
CA GLY A 348 21.00 -12.59 -11.07
C GLY A 348 21.13 -11.18 -10.50
N ALA A 349 22.09 -10.92 -9.61
CA ALA A 349 22.35 -9.59 -9.07
C ALA A 349 22.57 -8.53 -10.17
N VAL A 350 21.93 -7.38 -10.00
CA VAL A 350 22.15 -6.19 -10.82
C VAL A 350 22.89 -5.17 -9.97
N PHE A 351 23.78 -4.41 -10.60
CA PHE A 351 24.62 -3.43 -9.93
C PHE A 351 24.48 -2.07 -10.60
N VAL A 352 24.72 -1.00 -9.84
CA VAL A 352 24.88 0.36 -10.36
C VAL A 352 26.24 0.93 -9.94
N ALA A 353 26.94 1.55 -10.88
CA ALA A 353 28.20 2.22 -10.62
C ALA A 353 27.96 3.55 -9.90
N THR A 354 28.66 3.79 -8.79
CA THR A 354 28.54 4.98 -7.92
C THR A 354 29.92 5.54 -7.57
N GLY A 355 29.97 6.77 -7.04
CA GLY A 355 31.10 7.27 -6.24
C GLY A 355 32.51 7.04 -6.83
N ASN A 356 32.78 7.53 -8.05
CA ASN A 356 34.10 7.46 -8.71
C ASN A 356 34.76 6.06 -8.63
N GLY A 357 33.98 5.02 -8.93
CA GLY A 357 34.47 3.65 -9.12
C GLY A 357 33.97 2.62 -8.13
N GLU A 358 33.00 2.94 -7.28
CA GLU A 358 32.29 1.97 -6.47
C GLU A 358 31.20 1.27 -7.30
N LEU A 359 30.91 0.00 -6.99
CA LEU A 359 29.83 -0.76 -7.61
C LEU A 359 28.93 -1.34 -6.52
N ARG A 360 27.69 -0.85 -6.44
CA ARG A 360 26.69 -1.26 -5.45
C ARG A 360 25.68 -2.22 -6.07
N ALA A 361 25.30 -3.28 -5.37
CA ALA A 361 24.29 -4.23 -5.81
C ALA A 361 22.90 -3.81 -5.32
N PHE A 362 21.85 -4.04 -6.10
CA PHE A 362 20.49 -4.03 -5.56
C PHE A 362 20.30 -5.30 -4.73
N ASP A 363 19.74 -5.17 -3.52
CA ASP A 363 19.52 -6.28 -2.60
C ASP A 363 18.51 -7.30 -3.14
N ASN A 364 17.47 -6.83 -3.83
CA ASN A 364 16.42 -7.63 -4.43
C ASN A 364 15.83 -6.97 -5.69
N TRP A 365 14.95 -7.71 -6.38
CA TRP A 365 14.32 -7.25 -7.62
C TRP A 365 13.33 -6.10 -7.39
N ASP A 366 12.63 -6.08 -6.25
CA ASP A 366 11.64 -5.06 -5.94
C ASP A 366 12.29 -3.71 -5.70
N THR A 367 13.46 -3.64 -5.03
CA THR A 367 14.26 -2.41 -4.91
C THR A 367 14.70 -1.89 -6.27
N PHE A 368 15.15 -2.78 -7.17
CA PHE A 368 15.57 -2.40 -8.52
C PHE A 368 14.41 -1.81 -9.35
N VAL A 369 13.21 -2.38 -9.22
CA VAL A 369 12.00 -1.89 -9.88
C VAL A 369 11.48 -0.61 -9.22
N MET A 370 11.44 -0.57 -7.89
CA MET A 370 11.02 0.57 -7.08
C MET A 370 11.81 1.81 -7.46
N MET A 371 13.11 1.68 -7.75
CA MET A 371 13.97 2.80 -8.18
C MET A 371 13.93 3.11 -9.69
N GLY A 372 13.19 2.32 -10.48
CA GLY A 372 12.89 2.65 -11.88
C GLY A 372 13.97 2.25 -12.89
N TYR A 373 14.89 1.40 -12.47
CA TYR A 373 16.01 0.98 -13.31
C TYR A 373 15.67 -0.13 -14.31
N GLU A 374 14.51 -0.77 -14.20
CA GLU A 374 14.21 -2.01 -14.92
C GLU A 374 14.00 -1.85 -16.43
N ASN A 375 13.83 -0.61 -16.91
CA ASN A 375 13.75 -0.29 -18.33
C ASN A 375 15.04 0.35 -18.87
N LEU A 376 16.05 0.57 -18.03
CA LEU A 376 17.29 1.21 -18.46
C LEU A 376 18.26 0.17 -19.07
N PRO A 377 19.12 0.59 -20.02
CA PRO A 377 20.08 -0.32 -20.64
C PRO A 377 21.03 -0.98 -19.63
N LEU A 378 21.14 -2.32 -19.71
CA LEU A 378 22.03 -3.13 -18.86
C LEU A 378 23.30 -3.50 -19.62
N MET A 379 24.46 -3.22 -19.02
CA MET A 379 25.74 -3.71 -19.54
C MET A 379 26.00 -5.13 -19.03
N MET A 380 25.96 -6.12 -19.93
CA MET A 380 26.27 -7.51 -19.63
C MET A 380 27.79 -7.72 -19.57
N LEU A 381 28.34 -8.02 -18.38
CA LEU A 381 29.79 -8.11 -18.17
C LEU A 381 30.22 -9.45 -17.58
N SER A 382 31.43 -9.91 -17.90
CA SER A 382 32.05 -11.02 -17.17
C SER A 382 32.59 -10.55 -15.83
N LYS A 383 32.73 -11.48 -14.86
CA LYS A 383 33.33 -11.19 -13.56
C LYS A 383 34.69 -10.49 -13.67
N SER A 384 35.55 -10.92 -14.60
CA SER A 384 36.85 -10.27 -14.83
C SER A 384 36.73 -8.85 -15.37
N ALA A 385 35.76 -8.60 -16.28
CA ALA A 385 35.52 -7.26 -16.82
C ALA A 385 35.07 -6.31 -15.71
N ILE A 386 34.17 -6.75 -14.82
CA ILE A 386 33.72 -5.99 -13.65
C ILE A 386 34.90 -5.63 -12.74
N LEU A 387 35.65 -6.64 -12.26
CA LEU A 387 36.74 -6.45 -11.31
C LEU A 387 37.87 -5.55 -11.86
N SER A 388 38.07 -5.52 -13.18
CA SER A 388 39.05 -4.65 -13.83
C SER A 388 38.57 -3.21 -14.07
N SER A 389 37.28 -2.92 -13.83
CA SER A 389 36.63 -1.65 -14.19
C SER A 389 36.12 -0.85 -13.00
N ILE A 390 36.27 -1.39 -11.79
CA ILE A 390 35.82 -0.80 -10.53
C ILE A 390 37.02 -0.63 -9.59
N LYS A 391 36.85 0.25 -8.61
CA LYS A 391 37.75 0.43 -7.49
C LYS A 391 37.44 -0.59 -6.38
N ASN A 392 36.17 -0.72 -6.02
CA ASN A 392 35.67 -1.63 -4.99
C ASN A 392 34.16 -1.87 -5.13
N PHE A 393 33.66 -2.90 -4.47
CA PHE A 393 32.22 -3.04 -4.23
C PHE A 393 31.81 -2.15 -3.06
N GLY A 394 30.59 -1.63 -3.13
CA GLY A 394 29.96 -0.87 -2.06
C GLY A 394 28.90 -1.66 -1.31
N ASN A 395 28.27 -0.99 -0.34
CA ASN A 395 27.13 -1.55 0.37
C ASN A 395 25.96 -1.81 -0.61
N PRO A 396 25.18 -2.88 -0.42
CA PRO A 396 23.95 -3.08 -1.17
C PRO A 396 23.01 -1.87 -1.06
N ILE A 397 22.14 -1.72 -2.07
CA ILE A 397 21.06 -0.76 -2.10
C ILE A 397 19.80 -1.51 -1.69
N THR A 398 19.11 -0.99 -0.69
CA THR A 398 17.91 -1.55 -0.08
C THR A 398 16.69 -0.69 -0.37
N GLN A 399 15.49 -1.17 -0.03
CA GLN A 399 14.27 -0.36 -0.13
C GLN A 399 14.34 0.92 0.75
N ASN A 400 15.03 0.85 1.88
CA ASN A 400 15.25 2.02 2.74
C ASN A 400 16.13 3.07 2.06
N ASP A 401 17.12 2.65 1.27
CA ASP A 401 17.86 3.58 0.41
C ASP A 401 16.91 4.19 -0.63
N ALA A 402 15.98 3.44 -1.21
CA ALA A 402 15.06 3.96 -2.23
C ALA A 402 14.05 4.98 -1.66
N LEU A 403 13.63 4.83 -0.41
CA LEU A 403 12.68 5.73 0.28
C LEU A 403 13.38 6.73 1.22
N PHE A 404 14.69 6.90 1.05
CA PHE A 404 15.58 7.62 1.95
C PHE A 404 15.12 9.00 2.43
N CYS A 405 14.44 9.77 1.58
CA CYS A 405 13.93 11.08 1.96
C CYS A 405 12.82 11.02 3.02
N LEU A 406 12.14 9.87 3.19
CA LEU A 406 11.22 9.60 4.30
C LEU A 406 11.93 9.12 5.57
N THR A 407 13.26 8.89 5.56
CA THR A 407 14.00 8.39 6.74
C THR A 407 15.17 9.30 7.17
N GLY A 408 15.53 10.32 6.39
CA GLY A 408 16.46 11.37 6.82
C GLY A 408 17.91 10.93 7.11
N ILE A 409 18.40 9.79 6.61
CA ILE A 409 19.68 9.22 7.08
C ILE A 409 20.88 9.52 6.15
N TYR A 410 21.15 10.79 5.80
CA TYR A 410 22.53 11.23 5.54
C TYR A 410 22.78 12.49 6.35
N GLU A 411 23.42 12.26 7.50
CA GLU A 411 24.27 13.16 8.26
C GLU A 411 24.40 14.60 7.71
N ILE A 412 23.49 15.46 8.14
CA ILE A 412 23.91 16.76 8.66
C ILE A 412 23.92 16.64 10.18
N GLN A 413 25.07 16.93 10.78
CA GLN A 413 25.26 16.93 12.23
C GLN A 413 24.24 17.87 12.90
N GLY A 414 23.23 17.31 13.57
CA GLY A 414 22.29 18.04 14.40
C GLY A 414 21.18 17.12 14.88
N ALA A 415 20.78 17.23 16.14
CA ALA A 415 19.86 16.35 16.84
C ALA A 415 18.54 16.08 16.07
N PHE A 416 18.09 14.82 16.05
CA PHE A 416 16.68 14.50 15.83
C PHE A 416 15.86 15.23 16.89
N ASP A 417 14.88 16.02 16.46
CA ASP A 417 13.83 16.53 17.34
C ASP A 417 12.72 15.48 17.38
N PRO A 418 12.47 14.80 18.52
CA PRO A 418 11.40 13.83 18.64
C PRO A 418 10.01 14.38 18.30
N ALA A 419 9.84 15.71 18.25
CA ALA A 419 8.56 16.34 17.92
C ALA A 419 8.15 16.25 16.43
N GLU A 420 9.07 15.89 15.52
CA GLU A 420 8.81 15.77 14.08
C GLU A 420 8.48 14.33 13.64
N VAL A 421 8.40 13.40 14.59
CA VAL A 421 8.04 12.00 14.33
C VAL A 421 6.56 11.85 14.65
N ASP A 422 5.78 11.47 13.65
CA ASP A 422 4.39 10.98 13.80
C ASP A 422 4.46 9.55 14.37
N ASN A 423 4.14 9.40 15.66
CA ASN A 423 4.34 8.14 16.39
C ASN A 423 3.13 7.20 16.32
N ASP A 424 1.95 7.68 15.96
CA ASP A 424 0.74 6.86 15.87
C ASP A 424 0.30 6.58 14.43
N GLY A 425 0.72 7.41 13.47
CA GLY A 425 0.54 7.25 12.03
C GLY A 425 -0.69 7.95 11.46
N ASP A 426 -1.23 8.99 12.09
CA ASP A 426 -2.40 9.71 11.58
C ASP A 426 -2.09 10.84 10.58
N GLY A 427 -0.80 11.15 10.41
CA GLY A 427 -0.30 12.18 9.52
C GLY A 427 0.02 13.51 10.18
N PHE A 428 -0.15 13.63 11.50
CA PHE A 428 0.29 14.77 12.30
C PHE A 428 1.37 14.33 13.29
N SER A 429 2.27 15.25 13.63
CA SER A 429 3.25 15.04 14.68
C SER A 429 3.10 16.17 15.70
N VAL A 430 3.75 16.05 16.86
CA VAL A 430 3.70 17.13 17.88
C VAL A 430 4.09 18.50 17.31
N ALA A 431 5.06 18.55 16.39
CA ALA A 431 5.47 19.77 15.70
C ALA A 431 4.44 20.29 14.68
N ALA A 432 3.62 19.39 14.12
CA ALA A 432 2.53 19.71 13.19
C ALA A 432 1.22 20.11 13.90
N GLY A 433 1.20 20.10 15.23
CA GLY A 433 0.05 20.53 16.04
C GLY A 433 -0.66 19.37 16.75
N ASP A 434 -0.15 18.14 16.67
CA ASP A 434 -0.72 17.01 17.40
C ASP A 434 -0.46 17.13 18.91
N CYS A 435 -1.54 17.09 19.67
CA CYS A 435 -1.56 17.19 21.11
C CYS A 435 -1.42 15.82 21.81
N ASP A 436 -1.68 14.69 21.14
CA ASP A 436 -1.43 13.32 21.61
C ASP A 436 -1.02 12.37 20.47
N ASP A 437 0.23 12.54 20.04
CA ASP A 437 0.96 11.77 19.00
C ASP A 437 1.12 10.26 19.29
N ALA A 438 0.39 9.70 20.26
CA ALA A 438 0.29 8.26 20.52
C ALA A 438 -1.12 7.71 20.25
N ASN A 439 -2.05 8.54 19.79
CA ASN A 439 -3.45 8.24 19.60
C ASN A 439 -4.03 8.86 18.32
N LEU A 440 -4.14 8.01 17.27
CA LEU A 440 -4.72 8.29 15.95
C LEU A 440 -6.09 9.03 15.91
N ALA A 441 -6.80 9.10 17.04
CA ALA A 441 -8.09 9.77 17.17
C ALA A 441 -7.99 11.21 17.67
N ILE A 442 -6.79 11.68 18.03
CA ILE A 442 -6.53 13.02 18.55
C ILE A 442 -5.54 13.70 17.61
N ASN A 443 -5.97 14.72 16.86
CA ASN A 443 -5.12 15.49 15.95
C ASN A 443 -5.83 16.76 15.48
N PRO A 444 -5.11 17.74 14.86
CA PRO A 444 -5.64 19.01 14.36
C PRO A 444 -6.91 18.99 13.46
N PHE A 445 -7.37 17.82 13.04
CA PHE A 445 -8.52 17.63 12.17
C PHE A 445 -9.51 16.56 12.67
N ALA A 446 -9.34 16.06 13.90
CA ALA A 446 -10.33 15.17 14.50
C ALA A 446 -11.65 15.91 14.75
N GLU A 447 -12.73 15.18 14.98
CA GLU A 447 -13.98 15.77 15.47
C GLU A 447 -13.96 15.74 17.00
N GLU A 448 -14.33 16.85 17.63
CA GLU A 448 -14.51 16.92 19.08
C GLU A 448 -15.54 15.90 19.60
N LEU A 449 -15.20 15.25 20.72
CA LEU A 449 -16.04 14.32 21.46
C LEU A 449 -16.26 14.86 22.86
N CYS A 450 -17.42 14.58 23.45
CA CYS A 450 -17.71 14.99 24.82
C CYS A 450 -17.05 14.00 25.80
N ASP A 451 -15.75 14.15 26.03
CA ASP A 451 -14.94 13.25 26.85
C ASP A 451 -13.83 13.92 27.68
N SER A 452 -13.82 15.27 27.74
CA SER A 452 -12.78 16.10 28.38
C SER A 452 -11.40 15.94 27.76
N ILE A 453 -11.33 15.64 26.47
CA ILE A 453 -10.10 15.60 25.70
C ILE A 453 -10.28 16.57 24.53
N ASP A 454 -9.30 17.46 24.36
CA ASP A 454 -9.12 18.24 23.14
C ASP A 454 -8.73 17.26 22.02
N ASN A 455 -9.72 16.75 21.29
CA ASN A 455 -9.52 15.77 20.23
C ASN A 455 -8.99 16.45 18.97
N ASP A 456 -9.42 17.67 18.68
CA ASP A 456 -9.07 18.40 17.47
C ASP A 456 -7.85 19.32 17.61
N CYS A 457 -7.20 19.29 18.78
CA CYS A 457 -5.97 20.00 19.14
C CYS A 457 -6.03 21.52 18.89
N ASP A 458 -7.20 22.15 19.00
CA ASP A 458 -7.37 23.60 18.84
C ASP A 458 -7.06 24.39 20.13
N GLY A 459 -6.92 23.69 21.26
CA GLY A 459 -6.57 24.20 22.57
C GLY A 459 -7.75 24.46 23.51
N GLU A 460 -8.97 24.13 23.12
CA GLU A 460 -10.16 24.07 23.96
C GLU A 460 -10.63 22.60 24.09
N GLU A 461 -11.32 22.25 25.18
CA GLU A 461 -11.85 20.90 25.40
C GLU A 461 -13.38 20.94 25.21
N ASP A 462 -13.95 19.95 24.51
CA ASP A 462 -15.40 19.72 24.34
C ASP A 462 -16.18 20.91 23.71
N GLU A 463 -15.56 21.73 22.86
CA GLU A 463 -16.18 22.97 22.35
C GLU A 463 -17.18 22.76 21.20
N GLY A 464 -18.21 23.61 21.16
CA GLY A 464 -19.21 23.57 20.08
C GLY A 464 -20.13 22.34 20.08
N LEU A 465 -19.99 21.44 21.05
CA LEU A 465 -20.76 20.20 21.18
C LEU A 465 -22.17 20.45 21.73
N VAL A 466 -23.16 20.38 20.85
CA VAL A 466 -24.59 20.44 21.21
C VAL A 466 -25.41 19.49 20.35
N PHE A 467 -26.45 18.90 20.94
CA PHE A 467 -27.50 18.22 20.17
C PHE A 467 -28.87 18.35 20.80
N ASP A 468 -29.91 18.10 20.00
CA ASP A 468 -31.29 18.23 20.42
C ASP A 468 -31.70 17.12 21.39
N CYS A 469 -32.36 17.49 22.47
CA CYS A 469 -33.07 16.57 23.34
C CYS A 469 -34.57 16.87 23.37
N TYR A 470 -35.31 15.84 23.73
CA TYR A 470 -36.75 15.89 23.89
C TYR A 470 -37.08 15.33 25.26
N MET A 471 -37.64 16.18 26.10
CA MET A 471 -38.28 15.79 27.35
C MET A 471 -39.79 15.77 27.12
N ASP A 472 -40.52 15.17 28.05
CA ASP A 472 -41.99 15.18 28.03
C ASP A 472 -42.55 16.61 27.96
N CYS A 473 -41.82 17.58 28.53
CA CYS A 473 -42.16 19.00 28.58
C CYS A 473 -41.73 19.84 27.36
N GLY A 474 -40.97 19.28 26.40
CA GLY A 474 -40.58 20.01 25.18
C GLY A 474 -39.18 19.71 24.64
N ARG A 475 -38.75 20.51 23.66
CA ARG A 475 -37.42 20.43 23.05
C ARG A 475 -36.41 21.23 23.87
N GLY A 476 -35.31 20.60 24.24
CA GLY A 476 -34.15 21.25 24.83
C GLY A 476 -32.87 20.97 24.04
N ILE A 477 -31.75 21.40 24.61
CA ILE A 477 -30.41 21.18 24.09
C ILE A 477 -29.56 20.52 25.17
N HIS A 478 -28.82 19.46 24.81
CA HIS A 478 -27.71 18.98 25.61
C HIS A 478 -26.47 19.83 25.33
N TYR A 479 -25.80 20.24 26.39
CA TYR A 479 -24.48 20.85 26.35
C TYR A 479 -23.48 19.86 26.93
N CYS A 480 -22.29 19.77 26.34
CA CYS A 480 -21.19 19.09 26.98
C CYS A 480 -20.56 20.01 28.04
N GLU A 481 -20.36 19.50 29.25
CA GLU A 481 -19.59 20.17 30.31
C GLU A 481 -18.81 19.11 31.08
N ASP A 482 -17.52 19.34 31.30
CA ASP A 482 -16.61 18.44 32.01
C ASP A 482 -16.62 16.99 31.47
N GLY A 483 -16.71 16.78 30.13
CA GLY A 483 -16.68 15.46 29.49
C GLY A 483 -17.92 14.61 29.72
N TYR A 484 -19.02 15.23 30.18
CA TYR A 484 -20.31 14.58 30.29
C TYR A 484 -21.38 15.45 29.65
N TRP A 485 -22.31 14.78 28.96
CA TRP A 485 -23.53 15.43 28.52
C TRP A 485 -24.37 15.81 29.73
N ASN A 486 -24.50 17.10 29.96
CA ASN A 486 -25.36 17.63 31.01
C ASN A 486 -26.84 17.36 30.71
N GLY A 487 -27.69 17.59 31.71
CA GLY A 487 -29.14 17.50 31.55
C GLY A 487 -29.68 18.40 30.43
N CYS A 488 -30.79 17.97 29.83
CA CYS A 488 -31.47 18.69 28.76
C CYS A 488 -31.95 20.08 29.25
N GLU A 489 -31.37 21.17 28.74
CA GLU A 489 -31.79 22.54 29.08
C GLU A 489 -32.84 23.02 28.07
N ILE A 490 -34.00 23.44 28.56
CA ILE A 490 -35.16 23.78 27.74
C ILE A 490 -35.06 25.24 27.26
N VAL A 491 -35.16 25.44 25.94
CA VAL A 491 -34.84 26.73 25.30
C VAL A 491 -35.97 27.76 25.45
N GLU A 492 -37.22 27.33 25.67
CA GLU A 492 -38.38 28.19 25.94
C GLU A 492 -39.35 27.52 26.92
N LEU A 493 -39.59 28.15 28.08
CA LEU A 493 -40.60 27.69 29.07
C LEU A 493 -41.99 28.18 28.65
N VAL A 494 -42.99 27.29 28.66
CA VAL A 494 -44.37 27.59 28.24
C VAL A 494 -45.33 27.37 29.39
N ALA A 495 -46.11 28.38 29.77
CA ALA A 495 -47.04 28.27 30.91
C ALA A 495 -48.01 27.06 30.80
N GLU A 496 -48.30 26.43 31.95
CA GLU A 496 -49.13 25.24 32.10
C GLU A 496 -50.46 25.24 31.33
N LEU A 497 -50.73 24.11 30.69
CA LEU A 497 -52.00 23.73 30.07
C LEU A 497 -52.56 22.52 30.84
N GLU A 498 -53.88 22.37 30.96
CA GLU A 498 -54.51 21.21 31.63
C GLU A 498 -54.47 19.97 30.71
N ASP A 499 -53.26 19.51 30.38
CA ASP A 499 -53.00 18.36 29.50
C ASP A 499 -52.18 17.26 30.16
N GLY A 500 -51.85 17.41 31.45
CA GLY A 500 -51.15 16.40 32.24
C GLY A 500 -49.66 16.30 31.89
N ILE A 501 -49.12 17.35 31.26
CA ILE A 501 -47.71 17.51 30.93
C ILE A 501 -47.25 18.77 31.66
N ASP A 502 -46.16 18.66 32.41
CA ASP A 502 -45.42 19.80 32.96
C ASP A 502 -44.91 20.61 31.76
N ASN A 503 -45.57 21.70 31.37
CA ASN A 503 -45.28 22.43 30.12
C ASN A 503 -44.21 23.52 30.32
N ASP A 504 -43.97 23.95 31.55
CA ASP A 504 -42.90 24.88 31.90
C ASP A 504 -41.70 24.24 32.62
N CYS A 505 -41.69 22.91 32.72
CA CYS A 505 -40.60 22.08 33.25
C CYS A 505 -40.17 22.49 34.68
N ASP A 506 -41.07 23.02 35.51
CA ASP A 506 -40.77 23.42 36.88
C ASP A 506 -40.78 22.24 37.88
N GLY A 507 -41.13 21.04 37.38
CA GLY A 507 -41.22 19.80 38.13
C GLY A 507 -42.59 19.56 38.75
N LEU A 508 -43.58 20.40 38.46
CA LEU A 508 -44.97 20.23 38.82
C LEU A 508 -45.81 20.09 37.54
N ILE A 509 -46.77 19.17 37.56
CA ILE A 509 -47.70 18.99 36.43
C ILE A 509 -48.97 19.76 36.74
N ASP A 510 -49.41 20.63 35.82
CA ASP A 510 -50.66 21.39 35.89
C ASP A 510 -50.82 22.19 37.19
N GLU A 511 -49.74 22.73 37.76
CA GLU A 511 -49.79 23.41 39.05
C GLU A 511 -50.64 24.68 38.99
N GLY A 512 -51.71 24.67 39.80
CA GLY A 512 -52.77 25.68 39.71
C GLY A 512 -54.11 25.11 39.24
N PHE A 513 -54.13 23.87 38.75
CA PHE A 513 -55.34 23.08 38.57
C PHE A 513 -55.48 22.03 39.68
N VAL A 514 -56.69 21.84 40.22
CA VAL A 514 -56.94 20.89 41.32
C VAL A 514 -57.78 19.74 40.78
N ILE A 515 -57.20 18.54 40.71
CA ILE A 515 -57.96 17.28 40.68
C ILE A 515 -57.17 16.12 41.33
N PRO A 516 -57.85 15.14 41.97
CA PRO A 516 -57.27 14.23 42.97
C PRO A 516 -56.89 12.81 42.48
N GLU A 517 -55.86 12.27 43.13
CA GLU A 517 -55.50 10.85 43.42
C GLU A 517 -55.38 9.80 42.27
N ASP A 518 -54.11 9.49 41.95
CA ASP A 518 -53.42 8.17 42.02
C ASP A 518 -53.84 7.00 41.12
N THR A 519 -53.00 6.73 40.09
CA THR A 519 -52.46 5.38 39.75
C THR A 519 -51.16 5.51 38.93
N ASP A 520 -50.01 5.08 39.46
CA ASP A 520 -48.71 4.99 38.76
C ASP A 520 -48.67 3.78 37.79
N PRO A 521 -48.40 3.98 36.48
CA PRO A 521 -48.29 2.91 35.48
C PRO A 521 -47.14 1.91 35.70
N LEU A 522 -46.13 2.22 36.54
CA LEU A 522 -44.95 1.37 36.75
C LEU A 522 -45.18 0.20 37.73
N ASP A 523 -46.35 0.14 38.38
CA ASP A 523 -46.75 -0.96 39.27
C ASP A 523 -47.65 -1.99 38.58
N VAL A 524 -47.71 -1.98 37.24
CA VAL A 524 -48.52 -2.91 36.44
C VAL A 524 -47.64 -4.02 35.86
N ASP A 525 -47.89 -5.24 36.32
CA ASP A 525 -47.43 -6.51 35.74
C ASP A 525 -48.23 -6.78 34.45
N ASN A 526 -47.62 -6.49 33.30
CA ASN A 526 -48.32 -6.48 32.01
C ASN A 526 -48.35 -7.85 31.32
N ASP A 527 -47.37 -8.70 31.58
CA ASP A 527 -47.25 -10.04 30.99
C ASP A 527 -47.79 -11.16 31.90
N ASN A 528 -48.10 -10.83 33.15
CA ASN A 528 -48.65 -11.67 34.21
C ASN A 528 -47.71 -12.81 34.65
N ASP A 529 -46.41 -12.58 34.66
CA ASP A 529 -45.44 -13.51 35.25
C ASP A 529 -45.32 -13.37 36.79
N GLY A 530 -45.90 -12.29 37.34
CA GLY A 530 -45.95 -11.99 38.76
C GLY A 530 -44.91 -10.98 39.25
N PHE A 531 -44.14 -10.37 38.34
CA PHE A 531 -43.20 -9.30 38.60
C PHE A 531 -43.56 -8.05 37.77
N SER A 532 -43.29 -6.87 38.31
CA SER A 532 -43.31 -5.63 37.52
C SER A 532 -41.88 -5.14 37.31
N ILE A 533 -41.69 -4.15 36.43
CA ILE A 533 -40.39 -3.50 36.21
C ILE A 533 -39.73 -3.02 37.53
N ASN A 534 -40.53 -2.57 38.50
CA ASN A 534 -40.06 -2.15 39.83
C ASN A 534 -39.70 -3.31 40.77
N GLN A 535 -40.07 -4.54 40.42
CA GLN A 535 -39.79 -5.77 41.17
C GLN A 535 -38.65 -6.59 40.55
N GLY A 536 -37.98 -6.07 39.51
CA GLY A 536 -36.76 -6.62 38.93
C GLY A 536 -36.94 -7.35 37.60
N ASP A 537 -38.15 -7.36 37.04
CA ASP A 537 -38.42 -7.84 35.68
C ASP A 537 -37.68 -6.98 34.64
N CYS A 538 -37.00 -7.62 33.69
CA CYS A 538 -36.20 -6.96 32.66
C CYS A 538 -36.96 -6.72 31.35
N ASP A 539 -38.13 -7.34 31.14
CA ASP A 539 -39.04 -7.07 30.01
C ASP A 539 -40.52 -7.32 30.40
N ASN A 540 -41.22 -6.24 30.76
CA ASN A 540 -42.64 -6.21 31.17
C ASN A 540 -43.65 -6.63 30.08
N TRP A 541 -43.21 -7.28 29.01
CA TRP A 541 -43.99 -7.86 27.94
C TRP A 541 -43.62 -9.32 27.62
N GLU A 542 -42.58 -9.88 28.25
CA GLU A 542 -42.08 -11.22 28.02
C GLU A 542 -42.15 -12.08 29.30
N PRO A 543 -43.18 -12.95 29.44
CA PRO A 543 -43.43 -13.69 30.67
C PRO A 543 -42.37 -14.73 31.07
N THR A 544 -41.29 -14.82 30.30
CA THR A 544 -40.14 -15.69 30.55
C THR A 544 -38.90 -14.92 31.00
N ALA A 545 -38.98 -13.59 31.14
CA ALA A 545 -37.88 -12.70 31.48
C ALA A 545 -38.07 -12.07 32.87
N PHE A 546 -37.85 -12.85 33.94
CA PHE A 546 -38.02 -12.38 35.32
C PHE A 546 -36.93 -12.88 36.26
N PRO A 547 -36.70 -12.19 37.39
CA PRO A 547 -35.66 -12.58 38.34
C PRO A 547 -35.72 -14.06 38.74
N SER A 548 -34.61 -14.76 38.53
CA SER A 548 -34.47 -16.19 38.85
C SER A 548 -35.30 -17.17 38.00
N ALA A 549 -35.74 -16.78 36.80
CA ALA A 549 -36.25 -17.73 35.82
C ALA A 549 -35.15 -18.71 35.36
N PRO A 550 -35.47 -19.88 34.79
CA PRO A 550 -34.47 -20.74 34.17
C PRO A 550 -34.09 -20.24 32.76
N GLU A 551 -32.80 -20.08 32.49
CA GLU A 551 -32.26 -19.73 31.17
C GLU A 551 -32.71 -20.68 30.05
N LEU A 552 -33.29 -20.09 29.01
CA LEU A 552 -33.61 -20.74 27.74
C LEU A 552 -32.49 -20.44 26.74
N CYS A 553 -32.43 -21.20 25.64
CA CYS A 553 -31.43 -21.01 24.60
C CYS A 553 -32.10 -20.28 23.43
N ASP A 554 -32.42 -19.01 23.62
CA ASP A 554 -33.28 -18.21 22.73
C ASP A 554 -32.85 -16.75 22.53
N TYR A 555 -31.65 -16.38 22.98
CA TYR A 555 -31.07 -15.02 22.90
C TYR A 555 -31.73 -13.98 23.82
N LEU A 556 -32.57 -14.41 24.75
CA LEU A 556 -33.10 -13.56 25.80
C LEU A 556 -32.32 -13.81 27.09
N ASP A 557 -32.23 -12.79 27.93
CA ASP A 557 -31.79 -12.92 29.32
C ASP A 557 -33.07 -13.23 30.12
N ASN A 558 -33.31 -14.51 30.41
CA ASN A 558 -34.56 -14.96 31.02
C ASN A 558 -34.56 -14.72 32.52
N ASP A 559 -33.41 -14.80 33.17
CA ASP A 559 -33.29 -14.70 34.62
C ASP A 559 -32.92 -13.29 35.13
N CYS A 560 -32.74 -12.35 34.19
CA CYS A 560 -32.45 -10.93 34.35
C CYS A 560 -31.12 -10.68 35.10
N ASP A 561 -30.10 -11.51 34.89
CA ASP A 561 -28.78 -11.37 35.51
C ASP A 561 -27.75 -10.58 34.65
N LEU A 562 -28.17 -10.10 33.47
CA LEU A 562 -27.40 -9.38 32.46
C LEU A 562 -26.46 -10.26 31.64
N VAL A 563 -26.57 -11.58 31.73
CA VAL A 563 -25.92 -12.56 30.86
C VAL A 563 -27.00 -13.24 30.02
N ILE A 564 -26.65 -13.57 28.78
CA ILE A 564 -27.60 -14.18 27.83
C ILE A 564 -27.21 -15.64 27.63
N ASP A 565 -28.18 -16.55 27.78
CA ASP A 565 -28.12 -17.99 27.54
C ASP A 565 -27.07 -18.75 28.40
N GLU A 566 -26.66 -18.25 29.57
CA GLU A 566 -25.70 -18.94 30.42
C GLU A 566 -26.32 -20.18 31.07
N GLN A 567 -25.68 -21.34 30.87
CA GLN A 567 -26.22 -22.62 31.35
C GLN A 567 -27.61 -22.98 30.75
N ALA A 568 -27.98 -22.35 29.63
CA ALA A 568 -29.25 -22.54 28.96
C ALA A 568 -29.64 -24.01 28.72
N ILE A 569 -30.90 -24.34 28.96
CA ILE A 569 -31.39 -25.71 28.98
C ILE A 569 -31.61 -26.25 27.55
N CYS A 570 -30.78 -27.20 27.13
CA CYS A 570 -30.95 -27.94 25.88
C CYS A 570 -31.44 -29.38 26.07
N SER A 571 -32.20 -29.89 25.10
CA SER A 571 -32.59 -31.30 25.03
C SER A 571 -31.36 -32.23 24.96
N ALA A 572 -31.42 -33.39 25.64
CA ALA A 572 -30.28 -34.29 25.87
C ALA A 572 -29.36 -34.54 24.65
N GLY A 573 -28.07 -34.27 24.81
CA GLY A 573 -27.04 -34.47 23.78
C GLY A 573 -26.75 -33.25 22.89
N LYS A 574 -27.29 -32.08 23.24
CA LYS A 574 -27.04 -30.80 22.56
C LYS A 574 -26.51 -29.75 23.54
N THR A 575 -25.67 -28.85 23.04
CA THR A 575 -25.13 -27.69 23.79
C THR A 575 -25.69 -26.40 23.20
N CYS A 576 -25.99 -25.40 24.03
CA CYS A 576 -26.41 -24.07 23.57
C CYS A 576 -25.20 -23.32 23.02
N LEU A 577 -25.27 -22.91 21.75
CA LEU A 577 -24.26 -22.09 21.09
C LEU A 577 -24.97 -20.99 20.31
N SER A 578 -24.83 -19.75 20.79
CA SER A 578 -25.46 -18.55 20.23
C SER A 578 -26.97 -18.77 20.05
N GLY A 579 -27.74 -18.84 21.15
CA GLY A 579 -29.21 -18.98 21.14
C GLY A 579 -29.78 -20.17 20.37
N LYS A 580 -28.98 -21.22 20.11
CA LYS A 580 -29.43 -22.46 19.45
C LYS A 580 -28.79 -23.72 20.02
N CYS A 581 -29.61 -24.72 20.35
CA CYS A 581 -29.15 -26.05 20.78
C CYS A 581 -28.61 -26.89 19.59
N GLN A 582 -27.32 -27.27 19.62
CA GLN A 582 -26.64 -27.99 18.54
C GLN A 582 -25.90 -29.26 19.02
N VAL A 583 -25.71 -30.26 18.13
CA VAL A 583 -24.95 -31.51 18.40
C VAL A 583 -23.50 -31.31 17.94
N VAL A 584 -22.52 -31.69 18.75
CA VAL A 584 -21.09 -31.67 18.40
C VAL A 584 -20.64 -33.10 18.07
N GLU A 585 -20.30 -33.40 16.81
CA GLU A 585 -19.65 -34.66 16.39
C GLU A 585 -18.20 -34.38 15.96
N VAL A 586 -17.25 -35.22 16.37
CA VAL A 586 -15.81 -35.15 16.03
C VAL A 586 -15.41 -36.48 15.37
N ALA A 587 -14.70 -36.46 14.24
CA ALA A 587 -14.30 -37.66 13.48
C ALA A 587 -12.78 -37.92 13.58
N ASP A 588 -12.38 -39.03 14.17
CA ASP A 588 -10.99 -39.38 14.54
C ASP A 588 -10.07 -39.88 13.39
N GLN A 589 -10.49 -39.87 12.11
CA GLN A 589 -9.68 -40.44 11.01
C GLN A 589 -9.82 -39.68 9.70
N ILE A 590 -8.69 -39.33 9.07
CA ILE A 590 -8.60 -38.57 7.81
C ILE A 590 -8.18 -39.50 6.68
N ASN A 591 -8.91 -39.42 5.57
CA ASN A 591 -8.64 -40.17 4.36
C ASN A 591 -8.41 -39.22 3.18
N CYS A 592 -7.22 -39.27 2.61
CA CYS A 592 -6.84 -38.50 1.43
C CYS A 592 -6.37 -39.42 0.30
N GLN A 593 -6.77 -39.12 -0.93
CA GLN A 593 -6.31 -39.80 -2.13
C GLN A 593 -5.52 -38.83 -3.01
N VAL A 594 -4.27 -39.17 -3.30
CA VAL A 594 -3.39 -38.44 -4.23
C VAL A 594 -3.24 -39.27 -5.50
N THR A 595 -3.59 -38.70 -6.65
CA THR A 595 -3.53 -39.38 -7.96
C THR A 595 -2.63 -38.62 -8.92
N CYS A 596 -1.67 -39.32 -9.52
CA CYS A 596 -0.78 -38.78 -10.55
C CYS A 596 -1.24 -39.17 -11.97
N PRO A 597 -0.82 -38.42 -13.00
CA PRO A 597 -1.09 -38.79 -14.39
C PRO A 597 -0.43 -40.12 -14.80
N GLU A 598 -1.04 -40.82 -15.77
CA GLU A 598 -0.52 -42.10 -16.28
C GLU A 598 0.94 -41.98 -16.75
N GLY A 599 1.81 -42.84 -16.22
CA GLY A 599 3.25 -42.85 -16.53
C GLY A 599 4.12 -42.07 -15.53
N MET A 600 3.53 -41.41 -14.53
CA MET A 600 4.25 -40.81 -13.40
C MET A 600 4.12 -41.65 -12.13
N ILE A 601 5.08 -41.50 -11.22
CA ILE A 601 5.06 -42.11 -9.89
C ILE A 601 4.79 -40.99 -8.88
N GLY A 602 3.74 -41.14 -8.07
CA GLY A 602 3.45 -40.27 -6.95
C GLY A 602 4.29 -40.62 -5.72
N PHE A 603 4.57 -39.60 -4.93
CA PHE A 603 5.25 -39.67 -3.64
C PHE A 603 4.41 -38.84 -2.66
N VAL A 604 4.10 -39.40 -1.49
CA VAL A 604 3.42 -38.72 -0.39
C VAL A 604 4.17 -39.00 0.90
N TRP A 605 4.50 -37.99 1.68
CA TRP A 605 5.17 -38.15 2.97
C TRP A 605 4.75 -37.06 3.96
N TRP A 606 4.86 -37.37 5.24
CA TRP A 606 4.48 -36.45 6.32
C TRP A 606 5.33 -36.64 7.57
N ASP A 607 6.43 -37.42 7.45
CA ASP A 607 7.50 -37.59 8.42
C ASP A 607 8.72 -38.19 7.71
N THR A 608 9.91 -38.04 8.29
CA THR A 608 11.20 -38.51 7.79
C THR A 608 11.27 -40.01 7.49
N ASP A 609 10.42 -40.82 8.12
CA ASP A 609 10.39 -42.28 7.97
C ASP A 609 9.14 -42.81 7.23
N LYS A 610 8.18 -41.95 6.85
CA LYS A 610 6.89 -42.36 6.25
C LYS A 610 6.72 -41.80 4.85
N VAL A 611 7.06 -42.61 3.84
CA VAL A 611 6.85 -42.29 2.42
C VAL A 611 5.97 -43.36 1.76
N LEU A 612 4.87 -42.94 1.15
CA LEU A 612 4.01 -43.77 0.29
C LEU A 612 4.33 -43.46 -1.17
N THR A 613 4.36 -44.51 -2.01
CA THR A 613 4.63 -44.35 -3.45
C THR A 613 3.64 -45.16 -4.29
N GLY A 614 3.28 -44.62 -5.44
CA GLY A 614 2.33 -45.24 -6.36
C GLY A 614 1.72 -44.23 -7.31
N ASN A 615 1.02 -44.71 -8.35
CA ASN A 615 0.29 -43.81 -9.25
C ASN A 615 -0.98 -43.23 -8.60
N GLN A 616 -1.59 -44.00 -7.69
CA GLN A 616 -2.73 -43.58 -6.88
C GLN A 616 -2.46 -44.01 -5.43
N ILE A 617 -2.38 -43.04 -4.53
CA ILE A 617 -1.95 -43.21 -3.14
C ILE A 617 -3.12 -42.86 -2.24
N ASN A 618 -3.52 -43.80 -1.38
CA ASN A 618 -4.50 -43.55 -0.33
C ASN A 618 -3.76 -43.37 0.99
N LEU A 619 -3.77 -42.15 1.51
CA LEU A 619 -3.31 -41.81 2.84
C LEU A 619 -4.47 -42.00 3.82
N GLN A 620 -4.28 -42.87 4.82
CA GLN A 620 -5.17 -42.99 5.97
C GLN A 620 -4.35 -42.68 7.21
N THR A 621 -4.71 -41.61 7.90
CA THR A 621 -3.92 -41.07 9.02
C THR A 621 -4.83 -40.43 10.07
N SER A 622 -4.33 -40.25 11.28
CA SER A 622 -5.01 -39.46 12.32
C SER A 622 -4.53 -38.01 12.32
N GLU A 623 -5.32 -37.12 12.91
CA GLU A 623 -4.94 -35.71 13.14
C GLU A 623 -3.58 -35.61 13.84
N THR A 624 -3.39 -36.41 14.88
CA THR A 624 -2.14 -36.46 15.66
C THR A 624 -0.91 -36.87 14.87
N GLU A 625 -1.07 -37.63 13.78
CA GLU A 625 0.06 -38.03 12.93
C GLU A 625 0.40 -36.98 11.88
N LEU A 626 -0.57 -36.14 11.47
CA LEU A 626 -0.35 -35.02 10.55
C LEU A 626 0.19 -33.78 11.26
N CYS A 627 -0.05 -33.65 12.56
CA CYS A 627 0.41 -32.53 13.37
C CYS A 627 1.94 -32.50 13.53
N GLN A 628 2.60 -31.86 12.56
CA GLN A 628 4.04 -31.66 12.51
C GLN A 628 4.33 -30.17 12.74
N ARG A 629 5.18 -29.87 13.72
CA ARG A 629 5.61 -28.48 14.07
C ARG A 629 4.45 -27.53 14.43
N GLY A 630 3.35 -28.07 14.97
CA GLY A 630 2.22 -27.27 15.47
C GLY A 630 1.11 -27.04 14.45
N GLU A 631 1.19 -27.62 13.25
CA GLU A 631 0.13 -27.54 12.24
C GLU A 631 -0.02 -28.89 11.51
N ALA A 632 -1.19 -29.17 10.93
CA ALA A 632 -1.49 -30.45 10.28
C ALA A 632 -1.32 -30.35 8.75
N TRP A 633 -0.39 -31.14 8.20
CA TRP A 633 -0.11 -31.15 6.76
C TRP A 633 0.65 -32.40 6.31
N PHE A 634 0.69 -32.65 5.00
CA PHE A 634 1.59 -33.62 4.36
C PHE A 634 2.11 -33.12 3.01
N ASP A 635 3.28 -33.61 2.59
CA ASP A 635 3.89 -33.34 1.30
C ASP A 635 3.49 -34.36 0.23
N PHE A 636 3.48 -33.91 -1.02
CA PHE A 636 3.35 -34.79 -2.17
C PHE A 636 4.03 -34.26 -3.43
N ASN A 637 4.27 -35.20 -4.36
CA ASN A 637 4.83 -34.90 -5.66
C ASN A 637 4.52 -36.01 -6.68
N CYS A 638 4.41 -35.65 -7.97
CA CYS A 638 4.44 -36.61 -9.08
C CYS A 638 5.77 -36.50 -9.83
N ALA A 639 6.38 -37.62 -10.19
CA ALA A 639 7.64 -37.62 -10.93
C ALA A 639 7.68 -38.59 -12.11
N THR A 640 8.40 -38.20 -13.16
CA THR A 640 8.70 -39.06 -14.33
C THR A 640 9.99 -39.86 -14.17
N ASP A 641 10.90 -39.40 -13.32
CA ASP A 641 12.13 -40.06 -12.89
C ASP A 641 12.54 -39.57 -11.48
N LEU A 642 13.63 -40.10 -10.91
CA LEU A 642 14.12 -39.71 -9.58
C LEU A 642 15.08 -38.50 -9.62
N SER A 643 15.08 -37.71 -10.70
CA SER A 643 15.86 -36.47 -10.79
C SER A 643 15.04 -35.29 -10.29
N TRP A 644 15.71 -34.28 -9.70
CA TRP A 644 15.04 -33.08 -9.17
C TRP A 644 14.22 -32.31 -10.20
N SER A 645 14.61 -32.37 -11.48
CA SER A 645 13.85 -31.77 -12.60
C SER A 645 12.59 -32.55 -13.00
N GLY A 646 12.44 -33.78 -12.52
CA GLY A 646 11.33 -34.67 -12.85
C GLY A 646 10.10 -34.52 -11.95
N PHE A 647 10.25 -33.84 -10.80
CA PHE A 647 9.17 -33.60 -9.83
C PHE A 647 8.27 -32.43 -10.25
N ASN A 648 6.97 -32.65 -10.19
CA ASN A 648 5.95 -31.63 -10.43
C ASN A 648 4.68 -31.99 -9.64
N TRP A 649 4.39 -31.25 -8.58
CA TRP A 649 3.19 -31.47 -7.77
C TRP A 649 1.91 -30.94 -8.43
N GLN A 650 2.01 -29.93 -9.30
CA GLN A 650 0.86 -29.23 -9.90
C GLN A 650 0.02 -30.12 -10.83
N VAL A 651 0.54 -31.29 -11.20
CA VAL A 651 -0.16 -32.26 -12.06
C VAL A 651 -0.89 -33.34 -11.26
N ALA A 652 -0.75 -33.38 -9.94
CA ALA A 652 -1.48 -34.33 -9.10
C ALA A 652 -2.88 -33.81 -8.76
N THR A 653 -3.83 -34.72 -8.57
CA THR A 653 -5.14 -34.41 -7.99
C THR A 653 -5.21 -34.97 -6.58
N VAL A 654 -5.64 -34.17 -5.61
CA VAL A 654 -5.81 -34.57 -4.20
C VAL A 654 -7.27 -34.43 -3.80
N GLU A 655 -7.84 -35.48 -3.24
CA GLU A 655 -9.19 -35.50 -2.69
C GLU A 655 -9.13 -36.01 -1.25
N CYS A 656 -9.68 -35.25 -0.29
CA CYS A 656 -9.75 -35.64 1.11
C CYS A 656 -11.20 -35.63 1.60
N ASP A 657 -11.49 -36.42 2.64
CA ASP A 657 -12.79 -36.42 3.34
C ASP A 657 -13.00 -35.20 4.25
N VAL A 658 -11.95 -34.39 4.42
CA VAL A 658 -11.93 -33.11 5.13
C VAL A 658 -11.47 -32.00 4.19
N GLU A 659 -11.84 -30.76 4.50
CA GLU A 659 -11.44 -29.58 3.72
C GLU A 659 -9.93 -29.37 3.81
N VAL A 660 -9.29 -29.15 2.66
CA VAL A 660 -7.83 -28.99 2.53
C VAL A 660 -7.46 -27.80 1.68
N GLU A 661 -6.31 -27.21 1.97
CA GLU A 661 -5.63 -26.21 1.14
C GLU A 661 -4.39 -26.84 0.51
N ILE A 662 -4.19 -26.66 -0.80
CA ILE A 662 -3.03 -27.20 -1.51
C ILE A 662 -2.18 -26.04 -2.00
N LYS A 663 -0.92 -25.99 -1.58
CA LYS A 663 0.02 -24.90 -1.96
C LYS A 663 1.42 -25.44 -2.20
N ALA A 664 2.29 -24.60 -2.76
CA ALA A 664 3.70 -24.95 -2.91
C ALA A 664 4.36 -25.10 -1.54
N GLY A 665 5.29 -26.04 -1.41
CA GLY A 665 5.99 -26.32 -0.17
C GLY A 665 6.74 -25.10 0.36
N ILE A 666 6.46 -24.73 1.61
CA ILE A 666 7.04 -23.56 2.28
C ILE A 666 7.99 -24.01 3.40
N VAL A 667 7.85 -25.26 3.87
CA VAL A 667 8.45 -25.72 5.12
C VAL A 667 9.79 -26.43 4.93
N ASP A 668 10.07 -27.08 3.79
CA ASP A 668 11.41 -27.66 3.59
C ASP A 668 12.10 -27.55 2.21
N PHE A 669 11.47 -27.54 1.02
CA PHE A 669 12.18 -27.21 -0.22
C PHE A 669 11.31 -26.57 -1.32
N ALA A 670 11.85 -25.57 -2.03
CA ALA A 670 11.17 -24.96 -3.18
C ALA A 670 11.02 -25.96 -4.34
N GLY A 671 9.84 -26.57 -4.49
CA GLY A 671 9.52 -27.46 -5.61
C GLY A 671 8.48 -28.56 -5.37
N GLU A 672 8.05 -28.80 -4.12
CA GLU A 672 7.00 -29.77 -3.78
C GLU A 672 5.63 -29.12 -3.53
N GLY A 673 4.59 -29.94 -3.43
CA GLY A 673 3.25 -29.51 -3.04
C GLY A 673 2.95 -29.98 -1.61
N GLU A 674 2.36 -29.10 -0.81
CA GLU A 674 1.88 -29.40 0.54
C GLU A 674 0.35 -29.38 0.57
N VAL A 675 -0.24 -30.32 1.31
CA VAL A 675 -1.68 -30.38 1.62
C VAL A 675 -1.87 -30.04 3.08
N TRP A 676 -2.57 -28.94 3.34
CA TRP A 676 -2.81 -28.37 4.67
C TRP A 676 -4.25 -28.55 5.11
N PHE A 677 -4.46 -28.76 6.40
CA PHE A 677 -5.77 -29.00 6.98
C PHE A 677 -6.15 -27.86 7.93
N PRO A 678 -6.73 -26.76 7.42
CA PRO A 678 -6.92 -25.51 8.19
C PRO A 678 -7.92 -25.63 9.35
N ARG A 679 -8.71 -26.70 9.39
CA ARG A 679 -9.68 -26.96 10.47
C ARG A 679 -9.13 -27.87 11.56
N ILE A 680 -7.94 -28.44 11.39
CA ILE A 680 -7.29 -29.28 12.40
C ILE A 680 -6.38 -28.39 13.23
N VAL A 681 -6.68 -28.29 14.53
CA VAL A 681 -5.86 -27.56 15.48
C VAL A 681 -4.90 -28.54 16.16
N CYS A 682 -3.60 -28.36 15.95
CA CYS A 682 -2.56 -29.19 16.56
C CYS A 682 -2.13 -28.61 17.90
N TYR A 683 -2.20 -29.42 18.96
CA TYR A 683 -1.88 -29.03 20.34
C TYR A 683 -0.50 -29.46 20.79
#